data_AF-A0A1H9T5H8-F1
#
_entry.id   AF-A0A1H9T5H8-F1
#
_cell.length_a   1.000
_cell.length_b   1.000
_cell.length_c   1.000
_cell.angle_alpha   90.00
_cell.angle_beta   90.00
_cell.angle_gamma   90.00
#
_symmetry.space_group_name_H-M   'P 1'
#
loop_
_entity.id
_entity.type
_entity.pdbx_description
1 polymer ?
#
loop_
_entity_poly.entity_id
_entity_poly.type
_entity_poly.pdbx_seq_one_letter_code
_entity_poly.pdbx_strand_id
1 'polypeptide(L)'
;MRIEPGSPLADAVKAARSAALRGNVLGVDLAYEKAAKISPAVAHDHCSTLLNLGAIAKAAQRCDEYLQAGNDTTLRVLRAQIRSAATDHTAAEHDVRELRRLKLTELEQARLARVAALAAADFYDYPTAESELDAAERHFRRAGRPEYLEHIGRDRLLLDVRRSTRVAKLGDRTPRTPMEFLQRAAALRREVRYEEALALMTRCVTSYQIEAALRFAVLYELTVLLVMTRQAGAARKLFPLLVAAAGPEVVSRLPDATQALSPERRLSHVRRLIAEDELLKAEGMLGEGNSPLWHLTAAELAHARGRLDQAVLHFEVASRSGHAELTALALRGLGDAFADAGDEDLAAQHWAESHRIEDTIADHRDSPSVKLRMLRTAPGVQDGRVRAAARRVRREGDRALAGLVVAVEAARGTSILPEPRELPSFTDLRAARRWLAGITRHLSKDQVVWMMHATPDRLHHLVIGRGITHVTTDVHIGDLTDTIRRLKAWKPKYDKAILGALLVELAGLIALDDVVKVLPPKASRIVVVAGDVLADVPLAGLPLTGTTRFLGLTHALSSLPCLSALRPLQRRSRRRRGDDAVVVGEASELHRAVRAGRFHRLRVNAHGMHDRMNPDQSWLQFGDGQVTVEALGQMDFSAFGTVVLGACESGMTQQRGRDERAGFVRAAITAGAASVVAARWKADGEAARKVLDAFDRNLASLPRDRALQHALGEVADRHPADWACWSLHGDAGVQTSAGPLRRRLRKNGDPVPLETRPKVFLSFAGKDREHAERLRADLEARNVNAYLDENAGAPGGDVAAGIDEELATSDYYVLLWSANTLQREWAAAEWTPAFTLEMTRRRAFLFVVRLDEEPLPPLLAPRKHIDLRDAADRLVAVWRSDRKSELPVFPQPVPPTPQGPTTAISVRSHDLGTTHVVMTPLHLTGTALYRAVFDALQLPTEQATFDGTVGMRFSYELYQQNEPIPDDESTVELASDVVDIAVRVESFGSSSGRGEDVDEGLEVDQQRMLLVAAFRHLLP
;
A
#
# COMPACT_ATOMS: atom_id res chain seq x y z
N MET A 1 -8.31 50.04 62.28
CA MET A 1 -8.43 49.50 63.64
C MET A 1 -7.12 49.78 64.38
N ARG A 2 -7.14 50.52 65.51
CA ARG A 2 -5.97 50.63 66.39
C ARG A 2 -5.94 49.34 67.22
N ILE A 3 -5.04 48.42 66.89
CA ILE A 3 -4.87 47.17 67.63
C ILE A 3 -3.84 47.44 68.73
N GLU A 4 -4.18 47.15 69.99
CA GLU A 4 -3.23 47.29 71.09
C GLU A 4 -2.01 46.37 70.86
N PRO A 5 -0.77 46.90 70.92
CA PRO A 5 0.44 46.11 70.81
C PRO A 5 0.48 45.00 71.87
N GLY A 6 0.76 43.76 71.46
CA GLY A 6 0.83 42.59 72.36
C GLY A 6 -0.51 41.91 72.65
N SER A 7 -1.61 42.36 72.04
CA SER A 7 -2.88 41.62 72.10
C SER A 7 -2.82 40.33 71.24
N PRO A 8 -3.59 39.27 71.59
CA PRO A 8 -3.66 38.04 70.79
C PRO A 8 -4.01 38.27 69.31
N LEU A 9 -4.77 39.34 69.04
CA LEU A 9 -5.12 39.75 67.68
C LEU A 9 -3.95 40.42 66.94
N ALA A 10 -3.15 41.25 67.63
CA ALA A 10 -1.94 41.84 67.04
C ALA A 10 -0.93 40.76 66.65
N ASP A 11 -0.76 39.74 67.50
CA ASP A 11 0.15 38.62 67.26
C ASP A 11 -0.35 37.72 66.12
N ALA A 12 -1.66 37.46 66.06
CA ALA A 12 -2.28 36.73 64.95
C ALA A 12 -2.07 37.43 63.60
N VAL A 13 -2.34 38.74 63.52
CA VAL A 13 -2.13 39.53 62.29
C VAL A 13 -0.65 39.58 61.90
N LYS A 14 0.26 39.72 62.88
CA LYS A 14 1.72 39.72 62.63
C LYS A 14 2.21 38.36 62.13
N ALA A 15 1.75 37.27 62.74
CA ALA A 15 2.07 35.91 62.33
C ALA A 15 1.54 35.61 60.92
N ALA A 16 0.30 36.01 60.63
CA ALA A 16 -0.30 35.82 59.32
C ALA A 16 0.41 36.62 58.22
N ARG A 17 0.76 37.90 58.46
CA ARG A 17 1.57 38.69 57.52
C ARG A 17 2.93 38.05 57.25
N SER A 18 3.59 37.53 58.29
CA SER A 18 4.85 36.82 58.16
C SER A 18 4.72 35.53 57.34
N ALA A 19 3.64 34.77 57.55
CA ALA A 19 3.33 33.57 56.78
C ALA A 19 2.97 33.90 55.31
N ALA A 20 2.22 34.96 55.07
CA ALA A 20 1.87 35.43 53.73
C ALA A 20 3.09 35.88 52.93
N LEU A 21 4.05 36.57 53.54
CA LEU A 21 5.34 36.92 52.90
C LEU A 21 6.14 35.70 52.46
N ARG A 22 5.94 34.55 53.11
CA ARG A 22 6.56 33.26 52.76
C ARG A 22 5.69 32.40 51.83
N GLY A 23 4.53 32.89 51.38
CA GLY A 23 3.57 32.11 50.60
C GLY A 23 2.94 30.93 51.35
N ASN A 24 3.04 30.88 52.69
CA ASN A 24 2.55 29.76 53.49
C ASN A 24 1.05 29.90 53.79
N VAL A 25 0.21 29.38 52.90
CA VAL A 25 -1.26 29.41 53.00
C VAL A 25 -1.77 28.78 54.30
N LEU A 26 -1.23 27.63 54.70
CA LEU A 26 -1.64 26.94 55.94
C LEU A 26 -1.27 27.77 57.18
N GLY A 27 -0.09 28.38 57.19
CA GLY A 27 0.36 29.26 58.25
C GLY A 27 -0.49 30.53 58.38
N VAL A 28 -0.98 31.06 57.27
CA VAL A 28 -1.94 32.18 57.25
C VAL A 28 -3.29 31.74 57.83
N ASP A 29 -3.83 30.60 57.39
CA ASP A 29 -5.13 30.11 57.85
C ASP A 29 -5.13 29.86 59.36
N LEU A 30 -4.10 29.17 59.88
CA LEU A 30 -3.95 28.88 61.31
C LEU A 30 -3.78 30.15 62.15
N ALA A 31 -3.05 31.15 61.64
CA ALA A 31 -2.81 32.39 62.36
C ALA A 31 -4.11 33.20 62.52
N TYR A 32 -4.98 33.21 61.50
CA TYR A 32 -6.26 33.93 61.56
C TYR A 32 -7.43 33.13 62.13
N GLU A 33 -7.39 31.79 62.14
CA GLU A 33 -8.53 30.92 62.51
C GLU A 33 -9.18 31.27 63.86
N LYS A 34 -8.37 31.61 64.88
CA LYS A 34 -8.88 32.01 66.21
C LYS A 34 -9.23 33.49 66.29
N ALA A 35 -8.55 34.34 65.51
CA ALA A 35 -8.67 35.80 65.56
C ALA A 35 -9.83 36.34 64.70
N ALA A 36 -10.20 35.64 63.62
CA ALA A 36 -11.24 36.06 62.69
C ALA A 36 -12.66 36.04 63.29
N LYS A 37 -12.89 35.25 64.35
CA LYS A 37 -14.16 35.20 65.10
C LYS A 37 -14.41 36.44 65.97
N ILE A 38 -13.41 37.31 66.12
CA ILE A 38 -13.45 38.48 67.02
C ILE A 38 -14.07 39.70 66.31
N SER A 39 -13.89 39.84 65.00
CA SER A 39 -14.43 40.99 64.25
C SER A 39 -14.56 40.69 62.75
N PRO A 40 -15.63 41.18 62.08
CA PRO A 40 -15.79 41.11 60.63
C PRO A 40 -14.60 41.68 59.85
N ALA A 41 -13.90 42.69 60.41
CA ALA A 41 -12.72 43.26 59.79
C ALA A 41 -11.54 42.27 59.71
N VAL A 42 -11.40 41.40 60.71
CA VAL A 42 -10.34 40.36 60.75
C VAL A 42 -10.69 39.20 59.84
N ALA A 43 -11.98 38.83 59.78
CA ALA A 43 -12.49 37.87 58.81
C ALA A 43 -12.27 38.34 57.36
N HIS A 44 -12.51 39.62 57.07
CA HIS A 44 -12.21 40.21 55.76
C HIS A 44 -10.72 40.15 55.43
N ASP A 45 -9.85 40.54 56.36
CA ASP A 45 -8.38 40.52 56.18
C ASP A 45 -7.86 39.10 55.93
N HIS A 46 -8.41 38.11 56.65
CA HIS A 46 -8.10 36.69 56.47
C HIS A 46 -8.46 36.22 55.04
N CYS A 47 -9.72 36.37 54.64
CA CYS A 47 -10.19 35.95 53.32
C CYS A 47 -9.46 36.69 52.18
N SER A 48 -9.19 37.99 52.34
CA SER A 48 -8.45 38.77 51.34
C SER A 48 -7.00 38.33 51.22
N THR A 49 -6.35 37.97 52.33
CA THR A 49 -4.97 37.47 52.33
C THR A 49 -4.88 36.13 51.63
N LEU A 50 -5.81 35.21 51.91
CA LEU A 50 -5.90 33.92 51.21
C LEU A 50 -6.14 34.10 49.70
N LEU A 51 -7.04 35.02 49.33
CA LEU A 51 -7.30 35.34 47.92
C LEU A 51 -6.05 35.90 47.22
N ASN A 52 -5.32 36.82 47.87
CA ASN A 52 -4.09 37.40 47.32
C ASN A 52 -2.96 36.36 47.15
N LEU A 53 -2.96 35.31 47.98
CA LEU A 53 -2.04 34.17 47.86
C LEU A 53 -2.48 33.13 46.81
N GLY A 54 -3.62 33.33 46.16
CA GLY A 54 -4.18 32.39 45.18
C GLY A 54 -4.91 31.19 45.79
N ALA A 55 -5.10 31.15 47.13
CA ALA A 55 -5.79 30.08 47.84
C ALA A 55 -7.33 30.25 47.77
N ILE A 56 -7.88 30.32 46.56
CA ILE A 56 -9.27 30.73 46.27
C ILE A 56 -10.30 29.83 46.97
N ALA A 57 -10.14 28.51 46.91
CA ALA A 57 -11.07 27.57 47.54
C ALA A 57 -11.10 27.72 49.07
N LYS A 58 -9.94 27.93 49.68
CA LYS A 58 -9.81 28.15 51.12
C LYS A 58 -10.39 29.50 51.52
N ALA A 59 -10.16 30.54 50.71
CA ALA A 59 -10.76 31.86 50.89
C ALA A 59 -12.30 31.80 50.81
N ALA A 60 -12.84 31.06 49.83
CA ALA A 60 -14.28 30.85 49.66
C ALA A 60 -14.88 30.13 50.86
N GLN A 61 -14.28 28.99 51.26
CA GLN A 61 -14.70 28.22 52.43
C GLN A 61 -14.77 29.11 53.69
N ARG A 62 -13.68 29.82 54.03
CA ARG A 62 -13.65 30.68 55.21
C ARG A 62 -14.64 31.85 55.10
N CYS A 63 -14.81 32.42 53.90
CA CYS A 63 -15.75 33.52 53.70
C CYS A 63 -17.20 33.08 53.95
N ASP A 64 -17.58 31.90 53.45
CA ASP A 64 -18.91 31.32 53.71
C ASP A 64 -19.09 30.94 55.20
N GLU A 65 -18.08 30.38 55.86
CA GLU A 65 -18.09 30.11 57.32
C GLU A 65 -18.34 31.40 58.13
N TYR A 66 -17.67 32.51 57.79
CA TYR A 66 -17.88 33.78 58.50
C TYR A 66 -19.24 34.42 58.21
N LEU A 67 -19.74 34.29 56.98
CA LEU A 67 -21.06 34.81 56.60
C LEU A 67 -22.22 34.00 57.19
N GLN A 68 -22.01 32.75 57.58
CA GLN A 68 -22.98 31.99 58.38
C GLN A 68 -23.09 32.54 59.82
N ALA A 69 -22.00 33.10 60.36
CA ALA A 69 -21.96 33.65 61.71
C ALA A 69 -22.35 35.14 61.80
N GLY A 70 -22.45 35.86 60.67
CA GLY A 70 -22.84 37.27 60.65
C GLY A 70 -23.12 37.79 59.23
N ASN A 71 -23.93 38.84 59.11
CA ASN A 71 -24.37 39.41 57.83
C ASN A 71 -23.64 40.72 57.50
N ASP A 72 -22.31 40.65 57.35
CA ASP A 72 -21.46 41.81 57.05
C ASP A 72 -21.40 42.13 55.55
N THR A 73 -21.69 43.38 55.19
CA THR A 73 -21.73 43.84 53.80
C THR A 73 -20.37 43.77 53.11
N THR A 74 -19.29 44.11 53.80
CA THR A 74 -17.93 44.15 53.24
C THR A 74 -17.39 42.73 52.97
N LEU A 75 -17.76 41.75 53.79
CA LEU A 75 -17.50 40.33 53.54
C LEU A 75 -18.32 39.79 52.37
N ARG A 76 -19.59 40.19 52.20
CA ARG A 76 -20.39 39.80 51.03
C ARG A 76 -19.82 40.34 49.71
N VAL A 77 -19.30 41.57 49.71
CA VAL A 77 -18.55 42.13 48.57
C VAL A 77 -17.31 41.29 48.27
N LEU A 78 -16.55 40.91 49.31
CA LEU A 78 -15.36 40.05 49.14
C LEU A 78 -15.73 38.66 48.60
N ARG A 79 -16.88 38.09 49.01
CA ARG A 79 -17.38 36.83 48.45
C ARG A 79 -17.64 36.92 46.95
N ALA A 80 -18.25 38.01 46.48
CA ALA A 80 -18.45 38.26 45.04
C ALA A 80 -17.11 38.32 44.29
N GLN A 81 -16.08 38.92 44.89
CA GLN A 81 -14.73 38.95 44.32
C GLN A 81 -14.06 37.57 44.32
N ILE A 82 -14.21 36.79 45.37
CA ILE A 82 -13.69 35.41 45.46
C ILE A 82 -14.36 34.53 44.40
N ARG A 83 -15.69 34.64 44.23
CA ARG A 83 -16.45 33.89 43.20
C ARG A 83 -16.03 34.29 41.79
N SER A 84 -15.86 35.59 41.53
CA SER A 84 -15.31 36.07 40.25
C SER A 84 -13.87 35.57 40.02
N ALA A 85 -13.01 35.55 41.05
CA ALA A 85 -11.66 34.99 40.95
C ALA A 85 -11.68 33.46 40.73
N ALA A 86 -12.68 32.76 41.26
CA ALA A 86 -12.94 31.34 41.02
C ALA A 86 -13.59 31.05 39.65
N THR A 87 -13.83 32.09 38.83
CA THR A 87 -14.55 32.02 37.54
C THR A 87 -16.02 31.61 37.63
N ASP A 88 -16.61 31.65 38.82
CA ASP A 88 -18.06 31.49 39.03
C ASP A 88 -18.77 32.84 38.88
N HIS A 89 -18.79 33.34 37.63
CA HIS A 89 -19.39 34.63 37.30
C HIS A 89 -20.92 34.64 37.45
N THR A 90 -21.57 33.48 37.39
CA THR A 90 -23.00 33.31 37.68
C THR A 90 -23.35 33.64 39.13
N ALA A 91 -22.63 33.05 40.09
CA ALA A 91 -22.88 33.33 41.51
C ALA A 91 -22.36 34.73 41.91
N ALA A 92 -21.28 35.20 41.28
CA ALA A 92 -20.77 36.55 41.48
C ALA A 92 -21.78 37.61 41.02
N GLU A 93 -22.42 37.43 39.86
CA GLU A 93 -23.44 38.34 39.34
C GLU A 93 -24.70 38.36 40.23
N HIS A 94 -25.10 37.20 40.77
CA HIS A 94 -26.17 37.13 41.76
C HIS A 94 -25.83 37.98 43.01
N ASP A 95 -24.61 37.83 43.56
CA ASP A 95 -24.16 38.64 44.70
C ASP A 95 -24.13 40.14 44.36
N VAL A 96 -23.67 40.52 43.17
CA VAL A 96 -23.69 41.92 42.68
C VAL A 96 -25.11 42.48 42.69
N ARG A 97 -26.09 41.75 42.13
CA ARG A 97 -27.49 42.21 42.05
C ARG A 97 -28.11 42.41 43.43
N GLU A 98 -27.87 41.49 44.36
CA GLU A 98 -28.36 41.61 45.73
C GLU A 98 -27.71 42.77 46.50
N LEU A 99 -26.39 42.95 46.35
CA LEU A 99 -25.65 43.99 47.06
C LEU A 99 -25.94 45.41 46.56
N ARG A 100 -26.29 45.58 45.28
CA ARG A 100 -26.69 46.88 44.71
C ARG A 100 -27.96 47.47 45.32
N ARG A 101 -28.76 46.67 46.03
CA ARG A 101 -29.94 47.15 46.78
C ARG A 101 -29.60 47.82 48.11
N LEU A 102 -28.36 47.69 48.58
CA LEU A 102 -27.89 48.23 49.85
C LEU A 102 -27.18 49.57 49.67
N LYS A 103 -27.07 50.35 50.75
CA LYS A 103 -26.28 51.59 50.78
C LYS A 103 -24.79 51.23 50.96
N LEU A 104 -24.03 51.27 49.87
CA LEU A 104 -22.62 50.89 49.83
C LEU A 104 -21.67 52.10 49.87
N THR A 105 -20.48 51.92 50.42
CA THR A 105 -19.40 52.92 50.32
C THR A 105 -18.86 53.03 48.89
N GLU A 106 -18.22 54.15 48.53
CA GLU A 106 -17.59 54.33 47.21
C GLU A 106 -16.59 53.20 46.88
N LEU A 107 -15.84 52.70 47.87
CA LEU A 107 -14.90 51.59 47.66
C LEU A 107 -15.59 50.26 47.38
N GLU A 108 -16.71 49.98 48.05
CA GLU A 108 -17.52 48.77 47.81
C GLU A 108 -18.22 48.82 46.46
N GLN A 109 -18.75 49.99 46.07
CA GLN A 109 -19.31 50.22 44.74
C GLN A 109 -18.27 49.99 43.65
N ALA A 110 -17.04 50.49 43.84
CA ALA A 110 -15.94 50.27 42.89
C ALA A 110 -15.60 48.78 42.70
N ARG A 111 -15.51 48.03 43.80
CA ARG A 111 -15.21 46.59 43.79
C ARG A 111 -16.32 45.78 43.12
N LEU A 112 -17.58 46.08 43.39
CA LEU A 112 -18.71 45.40 42.76
C LEU A 112 -18.86 45.74 41.29
N ALA A 113 -18.66 47.00 40.89
CA ALA A 113 -18.68 47.39 39.48
C ALA A 113 -17.59 46.65 38.69
N ARG A 114 -16.38 46.49 39.27
CA ARG A 114 -15.33 45.67 38.66
C ARG A 114 -15.73 44.19 38.52
N VAL A 115 -16.36 43.59 39.54
CA VAL A 115 -16.86 42.21 39.47
C VAL A 115 -17.96 42.07 38.42
N ALA A 116 -18.89 43.02 38.37
CA ALA A 116 -19.96 43.08 37.38
C ALA A 116 -19.40 43.18 35.97
N ALA A 117 -18.37 44.01 35.77
CA ALA A 117 -17.69 44.13 34.50
C ALA A 117 -17.03 42.83 34.05
N LEU A 118 -16.34 42.13 34.95
CA LEU A 118 -15.69 40.86 34.64
C LEU A 118 -16.71 39.76 34.34
N ALA A 119 -17.83 39.73 35.07
CA ALA A 119 -18.94 38.82 34.80
C ALA A 119 -19.62 39.12 33.47
N ALA A 120 -19.97 40.38 33.19
CA ALA A 120 -20.55 40.83 31.92
C ALA A 120 -19.62 40.51 30.74
N ALA A 121 -18.31 40.73 30.91
CA ALA A 121 -17.30 40.38 29.92
C ALA A 121 -17.20 38.86 29.68
N ASP A 122 -17.50 38.02 30.67
CA ASP A 122 -17.55 36.56 30.55
C ASP A 122 -18.83 36.09 29.83
N PHE A 123 -19.93 36.83 30.00
CA PHE A 123 -21.19 36.65 29.27
C PHE A 123 -21.23 37.36 27.91
N TYR A 124 -20.10 37.90 27.42
CA TYR A 124 -19.97 38.60 26.15
C TYR A 124 -20.79 39.91 26.02
N ASP A 125 -21.25 40.47 27.14
CA ASP A 125 -21.91 41.78 27.18
C ASP A 125 -20.86 42.90 27.32
N TYR A 126 -20.17 43.17 26.21
CA TYR A 126 -19.09 44.15 26.16
C TYR A 126 -19.51 45.61 26.44
N PRO A 127 -20.69 46.08 26.00
CA PRO A 127 -21.17 47.42 26.36
C PRO A 127 -21.37 47.57 27.88
N THR A 128 -21.98 46.57 28.53
CA THR A 128 -22.15 46.59 29.99
C THR A 128 -20.80 46.48 30.68
N ALA A 129 -19.91 45.61 30.23
CA ALA A 129 -18.58 45.46 30.81
C ALA A 129 -17.78 46.77 30.79
N GLU A 130 -17.80 47.51 29.69
CA GLU A 130 -17.11 48.81 29.58
C GLU A 130 -17.75 49.87 30.48
N SER A 131 -19.08 49.97 30.47
CA SER A 131 -19.81 50.88 31.35
C SER A 131 -19.52 50.61 32.84
N GLU A 132 -19.42 49.33 33.22
CA GLU A 132 -19.11 48.90 34.58
C GLU A 132 -17.63 49.12 34.95
N LEU A 133 -16.68 48.99 34.00
CA LEU A 133 -15.28 49.38 34.23
C LEU A 133 -15.15 50.90 34.38
N ASP A 134 -15.89 51.69 33.61
CA ASP A 134 -15.96 53.14 33.76
C ASP A 134 -16.55 53.53 35.12
N ALA A 135 -17.61 52.84 35.57
CA ALA A 135 -18.17 53.01 36.90
C ALA A 135 -17.15 52.66 37.98
N ALA A 136 -16.47 51.52 37.87
CA ALA A 136 -15.45 51.10 38.81
C ALA A 136 -14.32 52.13 38.93
N GLU A 137 -13.81 52.65 37.80
CA GLU A 137 -12.79 53.69 37.78
C GLU A 137 -13.25 54.98 38.47
N ARG A 138 -14.47 55.46 38.16
CA ARG A 138 -15.03 56.66 38.81
C ARG A 138 -15.10 56.49 40.33
N HIS A 139 -15.61 55.35 40.80
CA HIS A 139 -15.75 55.06 42.21
C HIS A 139 -14.39 54.88 42.92
N PHE A 140 -13.40 54.24 42.29
CA PHE A 140 -12.04 54.15 42.86
C PHE A 140 -11.37 55.52 43.01
N ARG A 141 -11.57 56.43 42.05
CA ARG A 141 -11.07 57.82 42.16
C ARG A 141 -11.75 58.58 43.29
N ARG A 142 -13.08 58.50 43.42
CA ARG A 142 -13.84 59.14 44.51
C ARG A 142 -13.49 58.58 45.88
N ALA A 143 -13.18 57.28 45.95
CA ALA A 143 -12.71 56.63 47.17
C ALA A 143 -11.25 56.98 47.54
N GLY A 144 -10.52 57.71 46.68
CA GLY A 144 -9.12 58.07 46.90
C GLY A 144 -8.15 56.89 46.85
N ARG A 145 -8.44 55.86 46.02
CA ARG A 145 -7.65 54.61 45.95
C ARG A 145 -7.05 54.40 44.55
N PRO A 146 -6.07 55.22 44.12
CA PRO A 146 -5.51 55.18 42.77
C PRO A 146 -4.75 53.89 42.45
N GLU A 147 -4.31 53.13 43.44
CA GLU A 147 -3.59 51.86 43.26
C GLU A 147 -4.43 50.80 42.51
N TYR A 148 -5.76 50.91 42.54
CA TYR A 148 -6.64 49.98 41.83
C TYR A 148 -6.88 50.34 40.35
N LEU A 149 -6.47 51.54 39.91
CA LEU A 149 -6.66 51.97 38.52
C LEU A 149 -5.80 51.17 37.54
N GLU A 150 -4.64 50.67 37.98
CA GLU A 150 -3.82 49.77 37.18
C GLU A 150 -4.56 48.45 36.89
N HIS A 151 -5.32 47.93 37.87
CA HIS A 151 -6.14 46.72 37.68
C HIS A 151 -7.26 46.97 36.67
N ILE A 152 -7.92 48.13 36.71
CA ILE A 152 -8.94 48.51 35.72
C ILE A 152 -8.34 48.65 34.32
N GLY A 153 -7.15 49.25 34.19
CA GLY A 153 -6.44 49.34 32.91
C GLY A 153 -6.12 47.97 32.32
N ARG A 154 -5.72 47.00 33.16
CA ARG A 154 -5.49 45.61 32.75
C ARG A 154 -6.80 44.91 32.34
N ASP A 155 -7.89 45.14 33.07
CA ASP A 155 -9.20 44.56 32.75
C ASP A 155 -9.76 45.13 31.44
N ARG A 156 -9.57 46.43 31.15
CA ARG A 156 -9.90 47.05 29.86
C ARG A 156 -9.06 46.50 28.71
N LEU A 157 -7.75 46.34 28.91
CA LEU A 157 -6.88 45.71 27.92
C LEU A 157 -7.36 44.28 27.61
N LEU A 158 -7.78 43.53 28.64
CA LEU A 158 -8.36 42.21 28.47
C LEU A 158 -9.71 42.26 27.72
N LEU A 159 -10.54 43.29 27.96
CA LEU A 159 -11.80 43.52 27.25
C LEU A 159 -11.58 43.84 25.77
N ASP A 160 -10.59 44.68 25.44
CA ASP A 160 -10.22 45.02 24.07
C ASP A 160 -9.64 43.83 23.30
N VAL A 161 -8.87 42.97 23.98
CA VAL A 161 -8.44 41.67 23.44
C VAL A 161 -9.64 40.77 23.14
N ARG A 162 -10.67 40.76 24.00
CA ARG A 162 -11.92 40.01 23.77
C ARG A 162 -12.78 40.59 22.61
N ARG A 163 -12.65 41.89 22.28
CA ARG A 163 -13.34 42.58 21.17
C ARG A 163 -12.69 42.38 19.79
N SER A 164 -11.42 42.01 19.74
CA SER A 164 -10.63 41.69 18.54
C SER A 164 -10.63 42.73 17.41
N THR A 165 -9.87 43.83 17.59
CA THR A 165 -9.38 44.65 16.45
C THR A 165 -7.90 45.03 16.50
N ARG A 166 -7.13 44.72 17.56
CA ARG A 166 -5.67 44.86 17.59
C ARG A 166 -5.03 43.87 18.56
N VAL A 167 -4.02 43.13 18.09
CA VAL A 167 -3.17 42.29 18.93
C VAL A 167 -2.06 43.18 19.49
N ALA A 168 -2.21 43.65 20.73
CA ALA A 168 -1.06 44.14 21.47
C ALA A 168 -0.20 42.94 21.85
N LYS A 169 1.12 43.00 21.58
CA LYS A 169 2.09 42.05 22.16
C LYS A 169 1.87 42.03 23.66
N LEU A 170 1.27 40.95 24.17
CA LEU A 170 1.22 40.68 25.61
C LEU A 170 2.66 40.72 26.13
N GLY A 171 2.93 41.66 27.05
CA GLY A 171 4.27 41.99 27.51
C GLY A 171 5.06 40.78 28.03
N ASP A 172 6.39 40.87 27.93
CA ASP A 172 7.44 39.87 28.16
C ASP A 172 7.52 39.22 29.56
N ARG A 173 6.47 39.27 30.39
CA ARG A 173 6.49 38.59 31.69
C ARG A 173 6.26 37.10 31.51
N THR A 174 7.31 36.33 31.75
CA THR A 174 7.29 34.86 31.79
C THR A 174 6.39 34.40 32.95
N PRO A 175 5.39 33.53 32.71
CA PRO A 175 4.55 32.98 33.77
C PRO A 175 5.40 32.25 34.81
N ARG A 176 5.13 32.46 36.10
CA ARG A 176 5.88 31.89 37.24
C ARG A 176 5.07 30.91 38.08
N THR A 177 3.75 30.88 37.93
CA THR A 177 2.85 29.98 38.68
C THR A 177 1.91 29.21 37.75
N PRO A 178 1.48 27.98 38.09
CA PRO A 178 0.55 27.21 37.25
C PRO A 178 -0.73 27.95 36.84
N MET A 179 -1.20 28.87 37.69
CA MET A 179 -2.34 29.74 37.38
C MET A 179 -2.04 30.76 36.28
N GLU A 180 -0.88 31.42 36.33
CA GLU A 180 -0.44 32.33 35.27
C GLU A 180 -0.23 31.60 33.94
N PHE A 181 0.25 30.35 33.99
CA PHE A 181 0.34 29.47 32.81
C PHE A 181 -1.05 29.20 32.22
N LEU A 182 -2.04 28.83 33.04
CA LEU A 182 -3.43 28.62 32.60
C LEU A 182 -4.06 29.87 31.99
N GLN A 183 -3.89 31.03 32.63
CA GLN A 183 -4.43 32.30 32.13
C GLN A 183 -3.80 32.70 30.78
N ARG A 184 -2.49 32.50 30.64
CA ARG A 184 -1.76 32.80 29.41
C ARG A 184 -2.09 31.81 28.30
N ALA A 185 -2.23 30.53 28.61
CA ALA A 185 -2.67 29.51 27.66
C ALA A 185 -4.10 29.77 27.19
N ALA A 186 -5.01 30.16 28.08
CA ALA A 186 -6.37 30.55 27.72
C ALA A 186 -6.40 31.80 26.82
N ALA A 187 -5.52 32.78 27.06
CA ALA A 187 -5.36 33.93 26.17
C ALA A 187 -4.86 33.53 24.77
N LEU A 188 -3.81 32.71 24.70
CA LEU A 188 -3.28 32.17 23.44
C LEU A 188 -4.31 31.31 22.70
N ARG A 189 -5.11 30.52 23.42
CA ARG A 189 -6.21 29.73 22.85
C ARG A 189 -7.31 30.62 22.25
N ARG A 190 -7.62 31.76 22.89
CA ARG A 190 -8.55 32.78 22.36
C ARG A 190 -7.99 33.48 21.12
N GLU A 191 -6.66 33.58 21.01
CA GLU A 191 -5.95 34.06 19.81
C GLU A 191 -5.79 32.99 18.71
N VAL A 192 -6.38 31.78 18.86
CA VAL A 192 -6.22 30.64 17.92
C VAL A 192 -4.75 30.15 17.82
N ARG A 193 -3.91 30.57 18.77
CA ARG A 193 -2.49 30.17 18.90
C ARG A 193 -2.38 28.92 19.78
N TYR A 194 -3.13 27.89 19.40
CA TYR A 194 -3.28 26.64 20.18
C TYR A 194 -1.95 25.93 20.44
N GLU A 195 -0.98 26.04 19.53
CA GLU A 195 0.33 25.40 19.65
C GLU A 195 1.22 26.07 20.69
N GLU A 196 1.24 27.40 20.72
CA GLU A 196 1.97 28.15 21.75
C GLU A 196 1.32 27.93 23.12
N ALA A 197 -0.02 27.89 23.16
CA ALA A 197 -0.74 27.51 24.37
C ALA A 197 -0.39 26.09 24.82
N LEU A 198 -0.32 25.13 23.89
CA LEU A 198 0.02 23.73 24.19
C LEU A 198 1.47 23.60 24.66
N ALA A 199 2.42 24.26 24.00
CA ALA A 199 3.83 24.28 24.40
C ALA A 199 4.00 24.92 25.79
N LEU A 200 3.28 26.01 26.05
CA LEU A 200 3.27 26.70 27.34
C LEU A 200 2.71 25.80 28.45
N MET A 201 1.57 25.14 28.21
CA MET A 201 0.97 24.23 29.19
C MET A 201 1.79 22.95 29.39
N THR A 202 2.46 22.46 28.34
CA THR A 202 3.40 21.34 28.45
C THR A 202 4.56 21.71 29.37
N ARG A 203 5.13 22.93 29.22
CA ARG A 203 6.15 23.44 30.14
C ARG A 203 5.64 23.54 31.57
N CYS A 204 4.40 23.97 31.79
CA CYS A 204 3.79 24.04 33.12
C CYS A 204 3.85 22.69 33.83
N VAL A 205 3.40 21.61 33.18
CA VAL A 205 3.33 20.28 33.81
C VAL A 205 4.68 19.58 33.93
N THR A 206 5.65 19.93 33.08
CA THR A 206 7.02 19.40 33.21
C THR A 206 7.86 20.12 34.26
N SER A 207 7.54 21.39 34.56
CA SER A 207 8.37 22.24 35.42
C SER A 207 7.80 22.47 36.82
N TYR A 208 6.52 22.17 37.06
CA TYR A 208 5.85 22.45 38.34
C TYR A 208 5.01 21.27 38.84
N GLN A 209 5.00 21.07 40.16
CA GLN A 209 4.06 20.16 40.81
C GLN A 209 2.67 20.80 40.88
N ILE A 210 1.67 20.15 40.28
CA ILE A 210 0.31 20.70 40.19
C ILE A 210 -0.51 20.31 41.43
N GLU A 211 -0.94 21.33 42.17
CA GLU A 211 -1.83 21.21 43.33
C GLU A 211 -3.16 20.54 42.97
N ALA A 212 -3.78 19.86 43.94
CA ALA A 212 -5.03 19.13 43.71
C ALA A 212 -6.16 20.02 43.16
N ALA A 213 -6.25 21.27 43.62
CA ALA A 213 -7.27 22.23 43.18
C ALA A 213 -7.11 22.67 41.71
N LEU A 214 -5.88 22.68 41.20
CA LEU A 214 -5.57 23.08 39.81
C LEU A 214 -5.40 21.89 38.88
N ARG A 215 -5.30 20.67 39.42
CA ARG A 215 -5.06 19.45 38.64
C ARG A 215 -6.13 19.22 37.58
N PHE A 216 -7.38 19.43 37.94
CA PHE A 216 -8.48 19.37 36.98
C PHE A 216 -8.32 20.43 35.88
N ALA A 217 -8.15 21.70 36.23
CA ALA A 217 -8.04 22.80 35.27
C ALA A 217 -6.85 22.63 34.29
N VAL A 218 -5.70 22.17 34.80
CA VAL A 218 -4.50 21.91 33.98
C VAL A 218 -4.68 20.71 33.07
N LEU A 219 -5.22 19.59 33.58
CA LEU A 219 -5.50 18.41 32.76
C LEU A 219 -6.55 18.70 31.69
N TYR A 220 -7.59 19.46 32.07
CA TYR A 220 -8.65 19.89 31.16
C TYR A 220 -8.08 20.76 30.04
N GLU A 221 -7.34 21.83 30.36
CA GLU A 221 -6.78 22.75 29.36
C GLU A 221 -5.78 22.04 28.43
N LEU A 222 -4.92 21.15 28.94
CA LEU A 222 -4.05 20.32 28.09
C LEU A 222 -4.84 19.40 27.15
N THR A 223 -5.89 18.76 27.67
CA THR A 223 -6.74 17.88 26.88
C THR A 223 -7.45 18.65 25.78
N VAL A 224 -7.98 19.84 26.09
CA VAL A 224 -8.58 20.78 25.11
C VAL A 224 -7.58 21.13 24.02
N LEU A 225 -6.38 21.56 24.39
CA LEU A 225 -5.35 22.01 23.45
C LEU A 225 -4.86 20.86 22.55
N LEU A 226 -4.77 19.63 23.07
CA LEU A 226 -4.46 18.45 22.27
C LEU A 226 -5.58 18.12 21.28
N VAL A 227 -6.85 18.29 21.65
CA VAL A 227 -7.98 18.14 20.72
C VAL A 227 -7.92 19.23 19.63
N MET A 228 -7.75 20.49 20.01
CA MET A 228 -7.71 21.63 19.07
C MET A 228 -6.51 21.61 18.12
N THR A 229 -5.40 20.99 18.51
CA THR A 229 -4.21 20.78 17.65
C THR A 229 -4.24 19.46 16.86
N ARG A 230 -5.41 18.80 16.79
CA ARG A 230 -5.64 17.52 16.09
C ARG A 230 -4.72 16.39 16.59
N GLN A 231 -4.51 16.31 17.90
CA GLN A 231 -3.75 15.26 18.58
C GLN A 231 -4.68 14.36 19.43
N ALA A 232 -5.77 13.88 18.82
CA ALA A 232 -6.81 13.12 19.50
C ALA A 232 -6.26 11.85 20.20
N GLY A 233 -5.29 11.16 19.60
CA GLY A 233 -4.63 10.00 20.22
C GLY A 233 -3.86 10.33 21.50
N ALA A 234 -3.26 11.51 21.58
CA ALA A 234 -2.58 11.99 22.80
C ALA A 234 -3.60 12.46 23.85
N ALA A 235 -4.67 13.14 23.43
CA ALA A 235 -5.76 13.55 24.32
C ALA A 235 -6.43 12.34 25.00
N ARG A 236 -6.72 11.26 24.25
CA ARG A 236 -7.32 10.02 24.79
C ARG A 236 -6.50 9.39 25.93
N LYS A 237 -5.17 9.53 25.91
CA LYS A 237 -4.30 9.02 26.97
C LYS A 237 -4.44 9.79 28.29
N LEU A 238 -4.95 11.02 28.25
CA LEU A 238 -5.19 11.85 29.44
C LEU A 238 -6.58 11.63 30.05
N PHE A 239 -7.51 11.00 29.34
CA PHE A 239 -8.89 10.81 29.80
C PHE A 239 -8.99 10.06 31.14
N PRO A 240 -8.25 8.97 31.39
CA PRO A 240 -8.32 8.28 32.69
C PRO A 240 -7.93 9.18 33.86
N LEU A 241 -6.95 10.07 33.66
CA LEU A 241 -6.48 11.01 34.69
C LEU A 241 -7.48 12.13 34.93
N LEU A 242 -8.15 12.59 33.87
CA LEU A 242 -9.21 13.60 33.95
C LEU A 242 -10.43 13.04 34.68
N VAL A 243 -10.85 11.82 34.36
CA VAL A 243 -11.94 11.09 35.04
C VAL A 243 -11.63 10.88 36.50
N ALA A 244 -10.39 10.53 36.84
CA ALA A 244 -9.96 10.42 38.24
C ALA A 244 -10.01 11.75 39.00
N ALA A 245 -9.84 12.88 38.32
CA ALA A 245 -9.81 14.21 38.95
C ALA A 245 -11.19 14.84 39.15
N ALA A 246 -12.19 14.52 38.32
CA ALA A 246 -13.48 15.20 38.30
C ALA A 246 -14.70 14.28 38.04
N GLY A 247 -14.50 12.96 38.05
CA GLY A 247 -15.54 11.96 37.76
C GLY A 247 -15.76 11.73 36.25
N PRO A 248 -16.49 10.68 35.86
CA PRO A 248 -16.68 10.29 34.44
C PRO A 248 -17.45 11.34 33.62
N GLU A 249 -18.32 12.13 34.28
CA GLU A 249 -19.10 13.20 33.64
C GLU A 249 -18.24 14.34 33.09
N VAL A 250 -16.96 14.41 33.45
CA VAL A 250 -16.06 15.44 32.91
C VAL A 250 -15.70 15.19 31.45
N VAL A 251 -15.78 13.93 30.99
CA VAL A 251 -15.49 13.56 29.60
C VAL A 251 -16.54 14.16 28.66
N SER A 252 -17.79 14.30 29.10
CA SER A 252 -18.83 15.01 28.34
C SER A 252 -18.70 16.54 28.39
N ARG A 253 -17.90 17.07 29.33
CA ARG A 253 -17.62 18.51 29.50
C ARG A 253 -16.32 18.96 28.82
N LEU A 254 -15.41 18.03 28.53
CA LEU A 254 -14.32 18.30 27.59
C LEU A 254 -14.94 18.87 26.32
N PRO A 255 -14.30 19.85 25.67
CA PRO A 255 -14.77 20.28 24.38
C PRO A 255 -14.76 19.08 23.44
N ASP A 256 -15.95 18.52 23.27
CA ASP A 256 -16.32 17.63 22.20
C ASP A 256 -17.44 18.35 21.44
N ALA A 257 -17.03 19.45 20.78
CA ALA A 257 -17.84 20.42 20.03
C ALA A 257 -19.12 20.99 20.70
N THR A 258 -19.58 20.50 21.86
CA THR A 258 -20.99 20.60 22.23
C THR A 258 -21.24 20.30 23.72
N GLN A 259 -21.33 21.34 24.57
CA GLN A 259 -22.41 21.50 25.57
C GLN A 259 -22.32 22.86 26.30
N ALA A 260 -23.50 23.43 26.57
CA ALA A 260 -23.85 24.81 27.00
C ALA A 260 -23.61 25.92 25.95
N LEU A 261 -24.71 26.39 25.33
CA LEU A 261 -24.78 27.04 24.01
C LEU A 261 -24.47 28.55 24.04
N SER A 262 -23.26 28.93 23.60
CA SER A 262 -23.05 30.19 22.88
C SER A 262 -23.54 30.05 21.43
N PRO A 263 -23.78 31.15 20.67
CA PRO A 263 -24.17 31.09 19.26
C PRO A 263 -23.23 30.22 18.40
N GLU A 264 -21.92 30.24 18.68
CA GLU A 264 -20.91 29.42 18.02
C GLU A 264 -21.00 27.93 18.42
N ARG A 265 -21.26 27.64 19.69
CA ARG A 265 -21.48 26.26 20.18
C ARG A 265 -22.79 25.66 19.67
N ARG A 266 -23.83 26.48 19.43
CA ARG A 266 -25.08 26.05 18.77
C ARG A 266 -24.80 25.59 17.35
N LEU A 267 -24.07 26.38 16.59
CA LEU A 267 -23.70 26.02 15.22
C LEU A 267 -22.79 24.79 15.20
N SER A 268 -21.84 24.66 16.12
CA SER A 268 -21.04 23.42 16.26
C SER A 268 -21.90 22.18 16.57
N HIS A 269 -22.95 22.34 17.38
CA HIS A 269 -23.90 21.27 17.65
C HIS A 269 -24.73 20.89 16.44
N VAL A 270 -25.23 21.88 15.70
CA VAL A 270 -25.95 21.64 14.43
C VAL A 270 -25.05 20.89 13.44
N ARG A 271 -23.78 21.28 13.30
CA ARG A 271 -22.80 20.57 12.46
C ARG A 271 -22.56 19.13 12.89
N ARG A 272 -22.56 18.85 14.20
CA ARG A 272 -22.48 17.47 14.70
C ARG A 272 -23.74 16.67 14.35
N LEU A 273 -24.92 17.25 14.56
CA LEU A 273 -26.19 16.60 14.17
C LEU A 273 -26.22 16.30 12.66
N ILE A 274 -25.66 17.19 11.83
CA ILE A 274 -25.48 16.94 10.39
C ILE A 274 -24.55 15.74 10.16
N ALA A 275 -23.41 15.66 10.89
CA ALA A 275 -22.47 14.55 10.78
C ALA A 275 -23.05 13.20 11.27
N GLU A 276 -23.97 13.24 12.23
CA GLU A 276 -24.72 12.09 12.76
C GLU A 276 -25.95 11.73 11.91
N ASP A 277 -26.18 12.43 10.79
CA ASP A 277 -27.35 12.29 9.90
C ASP A 277 -28.71 12.60 10.58
N GLU A 278 -28.70 13.33 11.69
CA GLU A 278 -29.91 13.79 12.40
C GLU A 278 -30.47 15.10 11.81
N LEU A 279 -30.73 15.11 10.50
CA LEU A 279 -30.97 16.34 9.71
C LEU A 279 -32.24 17.12 10.10
N LEU A 280 -33.26 16.47 10.68
CA LEU A 280 -34.48 17.14 11.16
C LEU A 280 -34.21 17.97 12.43
N LYS A 281 -33.46 17.40 13.38
CA LYS A 281 -33.07 18.09 14.61
C LYS A 281 -32.10 19.22 14.31
N ALA A 282 -31.14 18.99 13.40
CA ALA A 282 -30.20 20.01 12.94
C ALA A 282 -30.93 21.26 12.40
N GLU A 283 -31.96 21.07 11.57
CA GLU A 283 -32.74 22.18 11.02
C GLU A 283 -33.55 22.92 12.09
N GLY A 284 -34.21 22.19 12.99
CA GLY A 284 -34.94 22.80 14.10
C GLY A 284 -34.06 23.63 15.05
N MET A 285 -32.76 23.34 15.10
CA MET A 285 -31.79 24.01 15.98
C MET A 285 -30.98 25.13 15.30
N LEU A 286 -30.92 25.18 13.96
CA LEU A 286 -30.12 26.18 13.24
C LEU A 286 -30.56 27.61 13.54
N GLY A 287 -31.88 27.85 13.55
CA GLY A 287 -32.48 29.18 13.75
C GLY A 287 -32.07 30.22 12.70
N GLU A 288 -32.48 31.47 12.89
CA GLU A 288 -32.06 32.59 12.04
C GLU A 288 -30.65 33.07 12.40
N GLY A 289 -29.89 33.48 11.39
CA GLY A 289 -28.55 34.03 11.56
C GLY A 289 -27.97 34.55 10.24
N ASN A 290 -26.89 35.31 10.35
CA ASN A 290 -26.24 35.95 9.18
C ASN A 290 -24.71 36.02 9.34
N SER A 291 -24.13 35.23 10.27
CA SER A 291 -22.68 35.17 10.43
C SER A 291 -22.05 34.23 9.40
N PRO A 292 -20.76 34.39 9.06
CA PRO A 292 -20.05 33.45 8.20
C PRO A 292 -20.17 31.98 8.61
N LEU A 293 -20.05 31.69 9.91
CA LEU A 293 -20.19 30.35 10.45
C LEU A 293 -21.64 29.85 10.36
N TRP A 294 -22.63 30.74 10.51
CA TRP A 294 -24.03 30.38 10.30
C TRP A 294 -24.26 29.99 8.84
N HIS A 295 -23.78 30.79 7.88
CA HIS A 295 -23.88 30.46 6.45
C HIS A 295 -23.17 29.16 6.10
N LEU A 296 -21.97 28.92 6.65
CA LEU A 296 -21.27 27.64 6.47
C LEU A 296 -22.13 26.46 6.98
N THR A 297 -22.72 26.59 8.16
CA THR A 297 -23.54 25.56 8.79
C THR A 297 -24.86 25.34 8.03
N ALA A 298 -25.50 26.42 7.59
CA ALA A 298 -26.71 26.38 6.78
C ALA A 298 -26.45 25.71 5.42
N ALA A 299 -25.29 26.00 4.81
CA ALA A 299 -24.86 25.38 3.58
C ALA A 299 -24.61 23.86 3.74
N GLU A 300 -23.90 23.46 4.80
CA GLU A 300 -23.68 22.04 5.12
C GLU A 300 -25.00 21.28 5.33
N LEU A 301 -25.98 21.89 6.01
CA LEU A 301 -27.31 21.32 6.20
C LEU A 301 -28.09 21.20 4.89
N ALA A 302 -28.07 22.25 4.07
CA ALA A 302 -28.71 22.26 2.75
C ALA A 302 -28.10 21.16 1.86
N HIS A 303 -26.77 21.03 1.86
CA HIS A 303 -26.04 20.01 1.13
C HIS A 303 -26.40 18.60 1.59
N ALA A 304 -26.41 18.34 2.90
CA ALA A 304 -26.79 17.05 3.47
C ALA A 304 -28.22 16.62 3.08
N ARG A 305 -29.12 17.59 2.88
CA ARG A 305 -30.49 17.36 2.39
C ARG A 305 -30.65 17.31 0.87
N GLY A 306 -29.56 17.43 0.11
CA GLY A 306 -29.60 17.45 -1.35
C GLY A 306 -30.14 18.75 -1.96
N ARG A 307 -30.25 19.83 -1.19
CA ARG A 307 -30.66 21.17 -1.67
C ARG A 307 -29.43 21.92 -2.21
N LEU A 308 -28.87 21.44 -3.31
CA LEU A 308 -27.56 21.88 -3.82
C LEU A 308 -27.50 23.38 -4.14
N ASP A 309 -28.54 23.95 -4.77
CA ASP A 309 -28.57 25.39 -5.10
C ASP A 309 -28.52 26.28 -3.84
N GLN A 310 -29.24 25.90 -2.79
CA GLN A 310 -29.22 26.61 -1.51
C GLN A 310 -27.86 26.45 -0.80
N ALA A 311 -27.26 25.26 -0.91
CA ALA A 311 -25.93 25.01 -0.35
C ALA A 311 -24.88 25.88 -1.02
N VAL A 312 -24.87 25.96 -2.36
CA VAL A 312 -23.95 26.80 -3.13
C VAL A 312 -24.08 28.27 -2.73
N LEU A 313 -25.31 28.80 -2.70
CA LEU A 313 -25.56 30.19 -2.29
C LEU A 313 -24.95 30.53 -0.92
N HIS A 314 -25.18 29.68 0.09
CA HIS A 314 -24.69 29.92 1.43
C HIS A 314 -23.17 29.69 1.56
N PHE A 315 -22.60 28.69 0.88
CA PHE A 315 -21.15 28.51 0.88
C PHE A 315 -20.42 29.68 0.20
N GLU A 316 -20.97 30.25 -0.88
CA GLU A 316 -20.41 31.46 -1.51
C GLU A 316 -20.33 32.63 -0.53
N VAL A 317 -21.40 32.88 0.22
CA VAL A 317 -21.41 33.92 1.27
C VAL A 317 -20.36 33.63 2.34
N ALA A 318 -20.28 32.40 2.84
CA ALA A 318 -19.31 32.00 3.86
C ALA A 318 -17.84 32.09 3.36
N SER A 319 -17.60 31.82 2.08
CA SER A 319 -16.26 31.91 1.46
C SER A 319 -15.70 33.34 1.46
N ARG A 320 -16.56 34.35 1.45
CA ARG A 320 -16.19 35.79 1.41
C ARG A 320 -15.99 36.39 2.81
N SER A 321 -15.87 35.56 3.84
CA SER A 321 -15.87 35.99 5.25
C SER A 321 -14.60 36.70 5.74
N GLY A 322 -13.50 36.64 4.98
CA GLY A 322 -12.20 37.15 5.41
C GLY A 322 -11.49 36.28 6.47
N HIS A 323 -12.10 35.18 6.92
CA HIS A 323 -11.51 34.22 7.84
C HIS A 323 -10.95 33.02 7.06
N ALA A 324 -9.62 32.88 6.99
CA ALA A 324 -8.96 31.87 6.16
C ALA A 324 -9.48 30.43 6.37
N GLU A 325 -9.67 29.99 7.62
CA GLU A 325 -10.18 28.64 7.93
C GLU A 325 -11.63 28.43 7.48
N LEU A 326 -12.51 29.41 7.71
CA LEU A 326 -13.91 29.35 7.27
C LEU A 326 -14.01 29.43 5.75
N THR A 327 -13.20 30.26 5.12
CA THR A 327 -13.11 30.35 3.66
C THR A 327 -12.66 29.03 3.06
N ALA A 328 -11.62 28.38 3.61
CA ALA A 328 -11.17 27.07 3.15
C ALA A 328 -12.26 26.00 3.27
N LEU A 329 -12.98 25.95 4.39
CA LEU A 329 -14.10 25.03 4.60
C LEU A 329 -15.27 25.30 3.64
N ALA A 330 -15.63 26.57 3.44
CA ALA A 330 -16.71 26.95 2.54
C ALA A 330 -16.39 26.62 1.08
N LEU A 331 -15.17 26.91 0.62
CA LEU A 331 -14.70 26.52 -0.71
C LEU A 331 -14.69 24.99 -0.89
N ARG A 332 -14.32 24.25 0.15
CA ARG A 332 -14.39 22.78 0.13
C ARG A 332 -15.83 22.29 -0.03
N GLY A 333 -16.76 22.92 0.69
CA GLY A 333 -18.20 22.70 0.57
C GLY A 333 -18.75 23.04 -0.81
N LEU A 334 -18.32 24.15 -1.42
CA LEU A 334 -18.65 24.48 -2.82
C LEU A 334 -18.19 23.37 -3.76
N GLY A 335 -16.93 22.93 -3.62
CA GLY A 335 -16.41 21.85 -4.45
C GLY A 335 -17.21 20.56 -4.29
N ASP A 336 -17.61 20.23 -3.06
CA ASP A 336 -18.45 19.07 -2.78
C ASP A 336 -19.86 19.19 -3.41
N ALA A 337 -20.47 20.37 -3.36
CA ALA A 337 -21.79 20.65 -3.93
C ALA A 337 -21.79 20.62 -5.46
N PHE A 338 -20.80 21.25 -6.11
CA PHE A 338 -20.66 21.20 -7.58
C PHE A 338 -20.40 19.79 -8.08
N ALA A 339 -19.55 19.01 -7.39
CA ALA A 339 -19.31 17.63 -7.75
C ALA A 339 -20.58 16.77 -7.64
N ASP A 340 -21.40 17.00 -6.60
CA ASP A 340 -22.68 16.31 -6.44
C ASP A 340 -23.76 16.79 -7.43
N ALA A 341 -23.63 18.02 -7.96
CA ALA A 341 -24.42 18.53 -9.09
C ALA A 341 -23.94 18.01 -10.46
N GLY A 342 -22.75 17.39 -10.53
CA GLY A 342 -22.16 16.82 -11.74
C GLY A 342 -21.13 17.71 -12.46
N ASP A 343 -20.81 18.89 -11.92
CA ASP A 343 -19.80 19.81 -12.47
C ASP A 343 -18.42 19.54 -11.84
N GLU A 344 -17.63 18.70 -12.51
CA GLU A 344 -16.32 18.28 -12.02
C GLU A 344 -15.27 19.40 -12.09
N ASP A 345 -15.34 20.27 -13.09
CA ASP A 345 -14.33 21.30 -13.34
C ASP A 345 -14.43 22.41 -12.31
N LEU A 346 -15.64 22.91 -12.04
CA LEU A 346 -15.86 23.87 -10.95
C LEU A 346 -15.53 23.25 -9.59
N ALA A 347 -15.88 21.99 -9.37
CA ALA A 347 -15.53 21.30 -8.14
C ALA A 347 -14.01 21.26 -7.90
N ALA A 348 -13.23 20.90 -8.93
CA ALA A 348 -11.79 20.85 -8.87
C ALA A 348 -11.16 22.23 -8.59
N GLN A 349 -11.68 23.31 -9.20
CA GLN A 349 -11.22 24.67 -8.96
C GLN A 349 -11.39 25.07 -7.48
N HIS A 350 -12.57 24.81 -6.90
CA HIS A 350 -12.85 25.16 -5.51
C HIS A 350 -12.04 24.32 -4.52
N TRP A 351 -11.86 23.01 -4.75
CA TRP A 351 -10.96 22.19 -3.93
C TRP A 351 -9.50 22.64 -4.02
N ALA A 352 -9.04 23.07 -5.20
CA ALA A 352 -7.69 23.58 -5.38
C ALA A 352 -7.47 24.92 -4.66
N GLU A 353 -8.44 25.83 -4.69
CA GLU A 353 -8.40 27.08 -3.93
C GLU A 353 -8.42 26.82 -2.42
N SER A 354 -9.32 25.96 -1.94
CA SER A 354 -9.38 25.54 -0.54
C SER A 354 -8.03 24.99 -0.06
N HIS A 355 -7.41 24.11 -0.84
CA HIS A 355 -6.10 23.54 -0.50
C HIS A 355 -4.99 24.61 -0.45
N ARG A 356 -4.97 25.56 -1.40
CA ARG A 356 -4.00 26.68 -1.37
C ARG A 356 -4.12 27.55 -0.13
N ILE A 357 -5.33 27.79 0.35
CA ILE A 357 -5.57 28.55 1.59
C ILE A 357 -5.09 27.74 2.81
N GLU A 358 -5.40 26.43 2.87
CA GLU A 358 -4.91 25.55 3.93
C GLU A 358 -3.37 25.46 3.95
N ASP A 359 -2.72 25.42 2.79
CA ASP A 359 -1.26 25.46 2.65
C ASP A 359 -0.71 26.78 3.20
N THR A 360 -1.34 27.90 2.85
CA THR A 360 -0.98 29.23 3.37
C THR A 360 -1.12 29.28 4.89
N ILE A 361 -2.19 28.73 5.47
CA ILE A 361 -2.37 28.64 6.92
C ILE A 361 -1.25 27.80 7.56
N ALA A 362 -0.86 26.69 6.94
CA ALA A 362 0.23 25.84 7.42
C ALA A 362 1.61 26.53 7.34
N ASP A 363 1.82 27.42 6.37
CA ASP A 363 3.06 28.19 6.22
C ASP A 363 3.30 29.19 7.35
N HIS A 364 2.25 29.65 8.03
CA HIS A 364 2.34 30.59 9.15
C HIS A 364 2.64 29.90 10.51
N ARG A 365 2.93 28.59 10.52
CA ARG A 365 3.26 27.83 11.73
C ARG A 365 4.78 27.74 11.93
N ASP A 366 5.25 28.06 13.15
CA ASP A 366 6.68 28.07 13.50
C ASP A 366 7.32 26.68 13.59
N SER A 367 6.53 25.60 13.67
CA SER A 367 7.02 24.21 13.84
C SER A 367 6.98 23.40 12.52
N PRO A 368 8.13 22.97 11.96
CA PRO A 368 8.19 22.17 10.73
C PRO A 368 7.43 20.84 10.81
N SER A 369 7.39 20.20 11.98
CA SER A 369 6.70 18.91 12.18
C SER A 369 5.18 19.05 12.17
N VAL A 370 4.67 20.19 12.65
CA VAL A 370 3.23 20.50 12.65
C VAL A 370 2.79 20.94 11.26
N LYS A 371 3.57 21.80 10.60
CA LYS A 371 3.38 22.16 9.19
C LYS A 371 3.28 20.92 8.30
N LEU A 372 4.23 19.99 8.41
CA LEU A 372 4.20 18.72 7.68
C LEU A 372 2.97 17.86 8.01
N ARG A 373 2.48 17.87 9.25
CA ARG A 373 1.28 17.14 9.65
C ARG A 373 0.01 17.79 9.07
N MET A 374 -0.11 19.12 9.15
CA MET A 374 -1.24 19.87 8.61
C MET A 374 -1.36 19.66 7.10
N LEU A 375 -0.27 19.83 6.36
CA LEU A 375 -0.22 19.63 4.91
C LEU A 375 -0.59 18.19 4.51
N ARG A 376 -0.22 17.19 5.31
CA ARG A 376 -0.59 15.78 5.08
C ARG A 376 -2.04 15.46 5.38
N THR A 377 -2.69 16.25 6.25
CA THR A 377 -4.10 16.07 6.61
C THR A 377 -5.07 16.92 5.79
N ALA A 378 -4.56 17.89 5.03
CA ALA A 378 -5.34 18.76 4.15
C ALA A 378 -5.78 18.00 2.89
N PRO A 379 -7.09 17.78 2.66
CA PRO A 379 -7.53 17.07 1.46
C PRO A 379 -7.30 17.92 0.21
N GLY A 380 -6.66 17.35 -0.80
CA GLY A 380 -6.45 18.01 -2.09
C GLY A 380 -7.57 17.72 -3.08
N VAL A 381 -7.39 18.18 -4.33
CA VAL A 381 -8.36 17.98 -5.43
C VAL A 381 -8.72 16.50 -5.63
N GLN A 382 -7.72 15.61 -5.63
CA GLN A 382 -7.96 14.18 -5.84
C GLN A 382 -8.71 13.53 -4.67
N ASP A 383 -8.49 14.00 -3.44
CA ASP A 383 -9.27 13.51 -2.30
C ASP A 383 -10.71 14.00 -2.37
N GLY A 384 -10.92 15.22 -2.86
CA GLY A 384 -12.25 15.76 -3.19
C GLY A 384 -12.99 14.85 -4.18
N ARG A 385 -12.35 14.48 -5.30
CA ARG A 385 -12.91 13.55 -6.30
C ARG A 385 -13.26 12.19 -5.70
N VAL A 386 -12.37 11.58 -4.92
CA VAL A 386 -12.63 10.27 -4.28
C VAL A 386 -13.79 10.38 -3.28
N ARG A 387 -13.84 11.44 -2.46
CA ARG A 387 -14.94 11.65 -1.49
C ARG A 387 -16.27 11.88 -2.19
N ALA A 388 -16.30 12.67 -3.27
CA ALA A 388 -17.50 12.89 -4.08
C ALA A 388 -17.99 11.59 -4.73
N ALA A 389 -17.09 10.83 -5.35
CA ALA A 389 -17.45 9.54 -5.93
C ALA A 389 -17.94 8.54 -4.87
N ALA A 390 -17.33 8.51 -3.68
CA ALA A 390 -17.77 7.66 -2.57
C ALA A 390 -19.14 8.09 -2.01
N ARG A 391 -19.43 9.40 -1.93
CA ARG A 391 -20.78 9.90 -1.60
C ARG A 391 -21.80 9.42 -2.61
N ARG A 392 -21.47 9.48 -3.90
CA ARG A 392 -22.34 9.00 -4.97
C ARG A 392 -22.60 7.50 -4.89
N VAL A 393 -21.60 6.68 -4.56
CA VAL A 393 -21.78 5.24 -4.28
C VAL A 393 -22.77 5.01 -3.14
N ARG A 394 -22.73 5.80 -2.07
CA ARG A 394 -23.73 5.68 -0.98
C ARG A 394 -25.15 6.01 -1.44
N ARG A 395 -25.32 6.94 -2.40
CA ARG A 395 -26.64 7.34 -2.92
C ARG A 395 -27.19 6.40 -4.00
N GLU A 396 -26.33 5.95 -4.93
CA GLU A 396 -26.71 5.22 -6.14
C GLU A 396 -26.32 3.73 -6.13
N GLY A 397 -25.61 3.27 -5.10
CA GLY A 397 -25.15 1.89 -4.93
C GLY A 397 -24.13 1.45 -5.98
N ASP A 398 -24.17 0.16 -6.33
CA ASP A 398 -23.19 -0.52 -7.18
C ASP A 398 -23.00 0.13 -8.57
N ARG A 399 -24.04 0.83 -9.05
CA ARG A 399 -24.00 1.53 -10.34
C ARG A 399 -22.91 2.60 -10.38
N ALA A 400 -22.58 3.22 -9.26
CA ALA A 400 -21.58 4.29 -9.18
C ALA A 400 -20.15 3.81 -8.88
N LEU A 401 -19.94 2.51 -8.59
CA LEU A 401 -18.64 1.97 -8.20
C LEU A 401 -17.55 2.17 -9.25
N ALA A 402 -17.89 2.07 -10.54
CA ALA A 402 -16.93 2.32 -11.62
C ALA A 402 -16.42 3.77 -11.60
N GLY A 403 -17.27 4.75 -11.27
CA GLY A 403 -16.86 6.15 -11.10
C GLY A 403 -15.88 6.32 -9.94
N LEU A 404 -16.12 5.63 -8.81
CA LEU A 404 -15.18 5.63 -7.68
C LEU A 404 -13.82 5.00 -8.04
N VAL A 405 -13.80 3.92 -8.82
CA VAL A 405 -12.55 3.35 -9.34
C VAL A 405 -11.78 4.37 -10.19
N VAL A 406 -12.46 5.10 -11.08
CA VAL A 406 -11.86 6.15 -11.89
C VAL A 406 -11.31 7.29 -11.03
N ALA A 407 -12.04 7.74 -10.01
CA ALA A 407 -11.58 8.77 -9.09
C ALA A 407 -10.32 8.32 -8.32
N VAL A 408 -10.28 7.09 -7.83
CA VAL A 408 -9.11 6.52 -7.14
C VAL A 408 -7.92 6.36 -8.10
N GLU A 409 -8.15 5.96 -9.34
CA GLU A 409 -7.10 5.88 -10.37
C GLU A 409 -6.55 7.27 -10.74
N ALA A 410 -7.43 8.28 -10.87
CA ALA A 410 -7.04 9.67 -11.12
C ALA A 410 -6.19 10.24 -9.98
N ALA A 411 -6.44 9.77 -8.75
CA ALA A 411 -5.64 10.14 -7.58
C ALA A 411 -4.22 9.56 -7.58
N ARG A 412 -3.90 8.61 -8.47
CA ARG A 412 -2.53 8.10 -8.64
C ARG A 412 -1.65 9.07 -9.43
N GLY A 413 -0.36 9.11 -9.17
CA GLY A 413 0.60 9.95 -9.90
C GLY A 413 0.63 9.62 -11.40
N THR A 414 0.83 10.64 -12.24
CA THR A 414 0.83 10.52 -13.73
C THR A 414 2.12 9.95 -14.31
N SER A 415 3.14 9.74 -13.49
CA SER A 415 4.53 9.82 -13.96
C SER A 415 5.26 8.48 -14.10
N ILE A 416 4.57 7.34 -13.94
CA ILE A 416 5.19 5.99 -14.05
C ILE A 416 5.06 5.41 -15.46
N LEU A 417 4.09 5.88 -16.25
CA LEU A 417 3.96 5.51 -17.65
C LEU A 417 4.32 6.72 -18.52
N PRO A 418 5.02 6.52 -19.64
CA PRO A 418 5.34 7.60 -20.59
C PRO A 418 4.10 8.13 -21.34
N GLU A 419 2.99 7.38 -21.35
CA GLU A 419 1.74 7.77 -22.04
C GLU A 419 0.75 8.46 -21.07
N PRO A 420 0.08 9.55 -21.50
CA PRO A 420 -0.99 10.17 -20.73
C PRO A 420 -2.12 9.18 -20.44
N ARG A 421 -2.64 9.20 -19.21
CA ARG A 421 -3.80 8.38 -18.83
C ARG A 421 -5.08 9.11 -19.24
N GLU A 422 -5.66 8.73 -20.36
CA GLU A 422 -7.00 9.18 -20.75
C GLU A 422 -8.05 8.50 -19.85
N LEU A 423 -8.41 9.17 -18.76
CA LEU A 423 -9.45 8.73 -17.84
C LEU A 423 -10.77 9.44 -18.17
N PRO A 424 -11.92 8.73 -18.17
CA PRO A 424 -13.21 9.39 -18.26
C PRO A 424 -13.48 10.22 -16.99
N SER A 425 -14.46 11.11 -17.04
CA SER A 425 -14.97 11.75 -15.82
C SER A 425 -15.53 10.68 -14.87
N PHE A 426 -15.32 10.86 -13.57
CA PHE A 426 -15.89 9.95 -12.56
C PHE A 426 -17.42 10.10 -12.45
N THR A 427 -18.00 11.17 -12.99
CA THR A 427 -19.45 11.40 -13.02
C THR A 427 -20.13 10.72 -14.22
N ASP A 428 -19.40 10.45 -15.32
CA ASP A 428 -19.87 9.64 -16.44
C ASP A 428 -19.71 8.13 -16.14
N LEU A 429 -20.72 7.58 -15.47
CA LEU A 429 -20.74 6.17 -15.07
C LEU A 429 -20.69 5.21 -16.27
N ARG A 430 -21.18 5.60 -17.45
CA ARG A 430 -21.17 4.74 -18.64
C ARG A 430 -19.77 4.67 -19.22
N ALA A 431 -19.09 5.81 -19.37
CA ALA A 431 -17.70 5.83 -19.80
C ALA A 431 -16.78 5.14 -18.78
N ALA A 432 -16.96 5.38 -17.49
CA ALA A 432 -16.21 4.73 -16.41
C ALA A 432 -16.33 3.19 -16.47
N ARG A 433 -17.54 2.64 -16.64
CA ARG A 433 -17.74 1.18 -16.79
C ARG A 433 -17.07 0.62 -18.04
N ARG A 434 -17.18 1.31 -19.19
CA ARG A 434 -16.54 0.87 -20.44
C ARG A 434 -15.02 0.84 -20.32
N TRP A 435 -14.46 1.90 -19.75
CA TRP A 435 -13.02 2.01 -19.48
C TRP A 435 -12.55 0.88 -18.56
N LEU A 436 -13.25 0.67 -17.44
CA LEU A 436 -12.88 -0.36 -16.46
C LEU A 436 -12.97 -1.77 -17.05
N ALA A 437 -14.08 -2.10 -17.72
CA ALA A 437 -14.26 -3.37 -18.42
C ALA A 437 -13.21 -3.59 -19.52
N GLY A 438 -12.76 -2.51 -20.16
CA GLY A 438 -11.60 -2.53 -21.05
C GLY A 438 -10.35 -2.99 -20.32
N ILE A 439 -9.95 -2.32 -19.24
CA ILE A 439 -8.70 -2.63 -18.55
C ILE A 439 -8.71 -4.03 -17.92
N THR A 440 -9.81 -4.44 -17.28
CA THR A 440 -9.86 -5.68 -16.49
C THR A 440 -10.23 -6.94 -17.30
N ARG A 441 -10.58 -6.81 -18.59
CA ARG A 441 -10.98 -7.93 -19.47
C ARG A 441 -10.01 -9.13 -19.46
N HIS A 442 -8.72 -8.87 -19.22
CA HIS A 442 -7.67 -9.88 -19.30
C HIS A 442 -7.18 -10.38 -17.93
N LEU A 443 -7.83 -9.98 -16.83
CA LEU A 443 -7.58 -10.58 -15.52
C LEU A 443 -7.96 -12.06 -15.54
N SER A 444 -7.13 -12.91 -14.93
CA SER A 444 -7.46 -14.32 -14.80
C SER A 444 -8.62 -14.53 -13.82
N LYS A 445 -9.36 -15.64 -13.95
CA LYS A 445 -10.54 -15.94 -13.13
C LYS A 445 -10.22 -16.03 -11.62
N ASP A 446 -8.98 -16.33 -11.27
CA ASP A 446 -8.46 -16.46 -9.92
C ASP A 446 -7.74 -15.19 -9.41
N GLN A 447 -7.78 -14.10 -10.19
CA GLN A 447 -7.09 -12.85 -9.90
C GLN A 447 -8.08 -11.71 -9.67
N VAL A 448 -7.77 -10.88 -8.67
CA VAL A 448 -8.49 -9.64 -8.37
C VAL A 448 -7.52 -8.47 -8.27
N VAL A 449 -8.02 -7.26 -8.50
CA VAL A 449 -7.29 -6.02 -8.21
C VAL A 449 -7.79 -5.46 -6.89
N TRP A 450 -6.88 -5.15 -5.97
CA TRP A 450 -7.17 -4.45 -4.73
C TRP A 450 -6.58 -3.04 -4.79
N MET A 451 -7.43 -2.02 -4.95
CA MET A 451 -7.02 -0.61 -4.92
C MET A 451 -7.27 -0.01 -3.54
N MET A 452 -6.32 0.76 -3.02
CA MET A 452 -6.41 1.39 -1.70
C MET A 452 -6.17 2.90 -1.75
N HIS A 453 -7.10 3.74 -1.32
CA HIS A 453 -6.89 5.19 -1.24
C HIS A 453 -7.23 5.71 0.14
N ALA A 454 -6.29 6.41 0.78
CA ALA A 454 -6.55 7.06 2.06
C ALA A 454 -6.97 8.52 1.82
N THR A 455 -8.11 8.90 2.38
CA THR A 455 -8.45 10.29 2.69
C THR A 455 -8.00 10.59 4.13
N PRO A 456 -8.05 11.84 4.61
CA PRO A 456 -7.57 12.18 5.95
C PRO A 456 -8.20 11.38 7.10
N ASP A 457 -9.46 10.97 6.92
CA ASP A 457 -10.33 10.34 7.91
C ASP A 457 -10.77 8.91 7.55
N ARG A 458 -10.56 8.46 6.31
CA ARG A 458 -11.06 7.17 5.83
C ARG A 458 -10.10 6.48 4.89
N LEU A 459 -10.14 5.16 4.88
CA LEU A 459 -9.45 4.31 3.91
C LEU A 459 -10.50 3.65 3.01
N HIS A 460 -10.33 3.82 1.71
CA HIS A 460 -11.18 3.24 0.68
C HIS A 460 -10.48 2.04 0.05
N HIS A 461 -11.09 0.86 0.16
CA HIS A 461 -10.65 -0.37 -0.49
C HIS A 461 -11.61 -0.76 -1.60
N LEU A 462 -11.10 -0.92 -2.81
CA LEU A 462 -11.85 -1.40 -3.97
C LEU A 462 -11.29 -2.76 -4.39
N VAL A 463 -12.12 -3.80 -4.32
CA VAL A 463 -11.79 -5.14 -4.83
C VAL A 463 -12.49 -5.31 -6.16
N ILE A 464 -11.72 -5.49 -7.23
CA ILE A 464 -12.20 -5.53 -8.61
C ILE A 464 -11.87 -6.91 -9.20
N GLY A 465 -12.91 -7.66 -9.56
CA GLY A 465 -12.81 -8.94 -10.25
C GLY A 465 -13.94 -9.05 -11.28
N ARG A 466 -14.82 -10.05 -11.11
CA ARG A 466 -16.08 -10.12 -11.88
C ARG A 466 -17.11 -9.08 -11.45
N GLY A 467 -17.05 -8.68 -10.18
CA GLY A 467 -17.79 -7.55 -9.61
C GLY A 467 -16.82 -6.55 -8.98
N ILE A 468 -17.37 -5.46 -8.45
CA ILE A 468 -16.63 -4.46 -7.69
C ILE A 468 -17.20 -4.45 -6.29
N THR A 469 -16.34 -4.52 -5.28
CA THR A 469 -16.74 -4.34 -3.88
C THR A 469 -15.97 -3.18 -3.29
N HIS A 470 -16.69 -2.29 -2.59
CA HIS A 470 -16.10 -1.15 -1.91
C HIS A 470 -16.26 -1.32 -0.40
N VAL A 471 -15.13 -1.37 0.29
CA VAL A 471 -15.06 -1.35 1.76
C VAL A 471 -14.48 0.00 2.17
N THR A 472 -15.11 0.66 3.14
CA THR A 472 -14.60 1.90 3.72
C THR A 472 -14.40 1.70 5.20
N THR A 473 -13.23 2.08 5.70
CA THR A 473 -12.90 2.00 7.14
C THR A 473 -12.42 3.33 7.64
N ASP A 474 -12.72 3.63 8.90
CA ASP A 474 -12.25 4.86 9.54
C ASP A 474 -10.79 4.68 9.94
N VAL A 475 -9.93 5.57 9.45
CA VAL A 475 -8.50 5.57 9.80
C VAL A 475 -8.05 7.01 10.00
N HIS A 476 -7.26 7.24 11.04
CA HIS A 476 -6.54 8.50 11.16
C HIS A 476 -5.25 8.39 10.33
N ILE A 477 -5.17 9.09 9.19
CA ILE A 477 -4.03 8.99 8.27
C ILE A 477 -2.68 9.27 8.97
N GLY A 478 -2.70 10.10 10.02
CA GLY A 478 -1.52 10.38 10.85
C GLY A 478 -0.97 9.16 11.57
N ASP A 479 -1.84 8.27 12.05
CA ASP A 479 -1.45 7.06 12.78
C ASP A 479 -0.85 6.06 11.79
N LEU A 480 -1.55 5.81 10.67
CA LEU A 480 -1.03 4.99 9.56
C LEU A 480 0.34 5.48 9.07
N THR A 481 0.48 6.78 8.87
CA THR A 481 1.74 7.38 8.43
C THR A 481 2.86 7.20 9.46
N ASP A 482 2.55 7.29 10.76
CA ASP A 482 3.55 7.12 11.81
C ASP A 482 3.99 5.66 11.95
N THR A 483 3.05 4.72 11.90
CA THR A 483 3.35 3.28 11.94
C THR A 483 4.22 2.87 10.74
N ILE A 484 3.91 3.35 9.52
CA ILE A 484 4.74 3.12 8.33
C ILE A 484 6.11 3.77 8.47
N ARG A 485 6.20 4.98 9.04
CA ARG A 485 7.50 5.63 9.31
C ARG A 485 8.36 4.81 10.28
N ARG A 486 7.76 4.30 11.37
CA ARG A 486 8.44 3.42 12.36
C ARG A 486 8.91 2.13 11.69
N LEU A 487 8.10 1.56 10.80
CA LEU A 487 8.45 0.39 10.00
C LEU A 487 9.67 0.66 9.10
N LYS A 488 9.66 1.76 8.34
CA LYS A 488 10.79 2.16 7.47
C LYS A 488 12.07 2.47 8.26
N ALA A 489 11.94 2.91 9.50
CA ALA A 489 13.08 3.18 10.38
C ALA A 489 13.66 1.91 11.05
N TRP A 490 12.91 0.80 11.03
CA TRP A 490 13.36 -0.47 11.60
C TRP A 490 14.54 -1.03 10.79
N LYS A 491 15.49 -1.64 11.49
CA LYS A 491 16.68 -2.26 10.91
C LYS A 491 16.81 -3.69 11.41
N PRO A 492 17.41 -4.61 10.64
CA PRO A 492 17.56 -6.02 11.04
C PRO A 492 18.30 -6.28 12.35
N LYS A 493 19.12 -5.33 12.79
CA LYS A 493 19.83 -5.38 14.07
C LYS A 493 18.92 -5.13 15.28
N TYR A 494 17.73 -4.60 15.07
CA TYR A 494 16.75 -4.38 16.13
C TYR A 494 15.92 -5.63 16.36
N ASP A 495 15.26 -5.69 17.51
CA ASP A 495 14.39 -6.81 17.85
C ASP A 495 13.33 -7.03 16.77
N LYS A 496 13.26 -8.27 16.29
CA LYS A 496 12.30 -8.73 15.28
C LYS A 496 10.86 -8.67 15.80
N ALA A 497 10.64 -8.78 17.11
CA ALA A 497 9.33 -8.65 17.73
C ALA A 497 8.69 -7.27 17.51
N ILE A 498 9.51 -6.21 17.42
CA ILE A 498 9.04 -4.84 17.11
C ILE A 498 8.43 -4.82 15.71
N LEU A 499 9.07 -5.46 14.73
CA LEU A 499 8.53 -5.57 13.37
C LEU A 499 7.20 -6.34 13.38
N GLY A 500 7.15 -7.47 14.09
CA GLY A 500 5.92 -8.26 14.23
C GLY A 500 4.75 -7.42 14.79
N ALA A 501 4.99 -6.66 15.86
CA ALA A 501 3.99 -5.77 16.45
C ALA A 501 3.51 -4.67 15.48
N LEU A 502 4.44 -4.05 14.73
CA LEU A 502 4.11 -3.05 13.71
C LEU A 502 3.28 -3.65 12.57
N LEU A 503 3.55 -4.89 12.14
CA LEU A 503 2.77 -5.57 11.10
C LEU A 503 1.33 -5.87 11.56
N VAL A 504 1.14 -6.25 12.83
CA VAL A 504 -0.19 -6.43 13.43
C VAL A 504 -0.93 -5.09 13.52
N GLU A 505 -0.25 -4.04 14.00
CA GLU A 505 -0.81 -2.68 14.08
C GLU A 505 -1.24 -2.19 12.69
N LEU A 506 -0.41 -2.39 11.66
CA LEU A 506 -0.74 -2.05 10.27
C LEU A 506 -1.93 -2.84 9.74
N ALA A 507 -2.00 -4.15 9.99
CA ALA A 507 -3.13 -4.98 9.56
C ALA A 507 -4.47 -4.46 10.13
N GLY A 508 -4.47 -4.01 11.38
CA GLY A 508 -5.62 -3.34 12.01
C GLY A 508 -5.94 -1.98 11.39
N LEU A 509 -4.92 -1.12 11.20
CA LEU A 509 -5.10 0.22 10.63
C LEU A 509 -5.61 0.21 9.19
N ILE A 510 -5.24 -0.80 8.39
CA ILE A 510 -5.76 -0.97 7.02
C ILE A 510 -7.02 -1.85 6.96
N ALA A 511 -7.56 -2.25 8.10
CA ALA A 511 -8.72 -3.15 8.21
C ALA A 511 -8.62 -4.39 7.29
N LEU A 512 -7.46 -5.07 7.32
CA LEU A 512 -7.16 -6.18 6.42
C LEU A 512 -8.23 -7.28 6.47
N ASP A 513 -8.77 -7.57 7.65
CA ASP A 513 -9.79 -8.61 7.82
C ASP A 513 -11.07 -8.32 7.04
N ASP A 514 -11.48 -7.05 6.98
CA ASP A 514 -12.70 -6.68 6.26
C ASP A 514 -12.51 -6.78 4.75
N VAL A 515 -11.28 -6.50 4.26
CA VAL A 515 -10.93 -6.75 2.87
C VAL A 515 -10.91 -8.25 2.56
N VAL A 516 -10.30 -9.06 3.41
CA VAL A 516 -10.18 -10.51 3.20
C VAL A 516 -11.55 -11.18 3.18
N LYS A 517 -12.50 -10.75 4.03
CA LYS A 517 -13.88 -11.27 4.03
C LYS A 517 -14.62 -11.01 2.73
N VAL A 518 -14.30 -9.93 2.01
CA VAL A 518 -14.96 -9.58 0.74
C VAL A 518 -14.22 -10.10 -0.50
N LEU A 519 -13.07 -10.76 -0.33
CA LEU A 519 -12.38 -11.39 -1.46
C LEU A 519 -13.25 -12.53 -2.04
N PRO A 520 -13.36 -12.66 -3.37
CA PRO A 520 -14.05 -13.78 -3.97
C PRO A 520 -13.43 -15.12 -3.54
N PRO A 521 -14.22 -16.18 -3.27
CA PRO A 521 -13.69 -17.45 -2.73
C PRO A 521 -12.63 -18.12 -3.60
N LYS A 522 -12.68 -17.91 -4.92
CA LYS A 522 -11.72 -18.47 -5.90
C LYS A 522 -10.51 -17.56 -6.16
N ALA A 523 -10.43 -16.39 -5.51
CA ALA A 523 -9.33 -15.45 -5.68
C ALA A 523 -8.08 -15.95 -4.94
N SER A 524 -7.06 -16.36 -5.68
CA SER A 524 -5.76 -16.79 -5.12
C SER A 524 -4.63 -15.81 -5.43
N ARG A 525 -4.90 -14.80 -6.27
CA ARG A 525 -3.93 -13.81 -6.75
C ARG A 525 -4.50 -12.41 -6.58
N ILE A 526 -3.71 -11.51 -6.00
CA ILE A 526 -4.13 -10.13 -5.73
C ILE A 526 -3.13 -9.16 -6.36
N VAL A 527 -3.64 -8.34 -7.27
CA VAL A 527 -2.91 -7.21 -7.84
C VAL A 527 -3.22 -5.96 -7.02
N VAL A 528 -2.24 -5.48 -6.27
CA VAL A 528 -2.39 -4.34 -5.36
C VAL A 528 -2.09 -3.05 -6.11
N VAL A 529 -2.99 -2.07 -6.01
CA VAL A 529 -2.80 -0.70 -6.48
C VAL A 529 -2.91 0.26 -5.29
N ALA A 530 -1.79 0.47 -4.63
CA ALA A 530 -1.64 1.38 -3.50
C ALA A 530 -0.69 2.51 -3.90
N GLY A 531 -1.03 3.75 -3.53
CA GLY A 531 -0.18 4.93 -3.76
C GLY A 531 0.13 5.67 -2.47
N ASP A 532 1.03 6.65 -2.56
CA ASP A 532 1.45 7.49 -1.44
C ASP A 532 1.98 6.64 -0.27
N VAL A 533 1.60 6.94 0.98
CA VAL A 533 2.11 6.20 2.15
C VAL A 533 1.75 4.71 2.11
N LEU A 534 0.66 4.32 1.45
CA LEU A 534 0.20 2.93 1.38
C LEU A 534 1.08 2.05 0.47
N ALA A 535 1.82 2.64 -0.48
CA ALA A 535 2.74 1.90 -1.35
C ALA A 535 3.89 1.24 -0.55
N ASP A 536 4.21 1.80 0.61
CA ASP A 536 5.27 1.32 1.51
C ASP A 536 4.82 0.14 2.41
N VAL A 537 3.55 -0.25 2.40
CA VAL A 537 3.03 -1.34 3.24
C VAL A 537 3.57 -2.70 2.77
N PRO A 538 4.21 -3.50 3.66
CA PRO A 538 4.72 -4.82 3.34
C PRO A 538 3.61 -5.88 3.37
N LEU A 539 2.73 -5.82 2.38
CA LEU A 539 1.51 -6.64 2.32
C LEU A 539 1.77 -8.14 2.48
N ALA A 540 2.90 -8.65 1.98
CA ALA A 540 3.24 -10.07 2.10
C ALA A 540 3.36 -10.54 3.56
N GLY A 541 3.83 -9.67 4.47
CA GLY A 541 4.04 -9.97 5.88
C GLY A 541 2.89 -9.58 6.80
N LEU A 542 1.75 -9.12 6.26
CA LEU A 542 0.62 -8.78 7.11
C LEU A 542 -0.06 -10.05 7.64
N PRO A 543 -0.22 -10.20 8.97
CA PRO A 543 -0.86 -11.36 9.56
C PRO A 543 -2.36 -11.34 9.29
N LEU A 544 -2.94 -12.51 9.07
CA LEU A 544 -4.39 -12.69 8.97
C LEU A 544 -4.96 -13.05 10.34
N THR A 545 -5.89 -12.23 10.85
CA THR A 545 -6.40 -12.36 12.22
C THR A 545 -7.06 -13.71 12.46
N GLY A 546 -6.80 -14.31 13.62
CA GLY A 546 -7.30 -15.64 13.97
C GLY A 546 -6.56 -16.80 13.29
N THR A 547 -5.46 -16.53 12.57
CA THR A 547 -4.63 -17.57 11.94
C THR A 547 -3.15 -17.35 12.23
N THR A 548 -2.32 -18.37 11.96
CA THR A 548 -0.85 -18.27 11.95
C THR A 548 -0.29 -17.90 10.57
N ARG A 549 -1.16 -17.57 9.60
CA ARG A 549 -0.78 -17.33 8.21
C ARG A 549 -0.68 -15.83 7.92
N PHE A 550 0.13 -15.52 6.92
CA PHE A 550 0.31 -14.16 6.39
C PHE A 550 -0.36 -14.02 5.02
N LEU A 551 -0.74 -12.79 4.67
CA LEU A 551 -1.42 -12.50 3.40
C LEU A 551 -0.59 -12.98 2.19
N GLY A 552 0.72 -12.72 2.17
CA GLY A 552 1.60 -13.12 1.07
C GLY A 552 1.89 -14.61 0.96
N LEU A 553 1.51 -15.41 1.96
CA LEU A 553 1.60 -16.87 1.91
C LEU A 553 0.29 -17.50 1.46
N THR A 554 -0.84 -16.84 1.70
CA THR A 554 -2.17 -17.31 1.28
C THR A 554 -2.53 -16.87 -0.13
N HIS A 555 -2.11 -15.68 -0.55
CA HIS A 555 -2.39 -15.12 -1.86
C HIS A 555 -1.09 -14.70 -2.55
N ALA A 556 -1.01 -14.96 -3.85
CA ALA A 556 0.09 -14.44 -4.67
C ALA A 556 -0.11 -12.95 -4.89
N LEU A 557 0.89 -12.14 -4.50
CA LEU A 557 0.79 -10.68 -4.54
C LEU A 557 1.66 -10.10 -5.66
N SER A 558 1.10 -9.13 -6.39
CA SER A 558 1.84 -8.24 -7.27
C SER A 558 1.40 -6.80 -7.06
N SER A 559 2.28 -5.83 -7.24
CA SER A 559 1.98 -4.41 -7.10
C SER A 559 2.00 -3.71 -8.45
N LEU A 560 1.01 -2.86 -8.69
CA LEU A 560 0.99 -1.94 -9.82
C LEU A 560 0.99 -0.48 -9.32
N PRO A 561 1.67 0.42 -10.04
CA PRO A 561 1.66 1.84 -9.73
C PRO A 561 0.26 2.47 -9.91
N CYS A 562 -0.46 1.99 -10.92
CA CYS A 562 -1.80 2.40 -11.26
C CYS A 562 -2.48 1.27 -12.04
N LEU A 563 -3.81 1.25 -12.07
CA LEU A 563 -4.57 0.22 -12.79
C LEU A 563 -4.30 0.29 -14.30
N SER A 564 -4.07 1.50 -14.84
CA SER A 564 -3.75 1.73 -16.24
C SER A 564 -2.44 1.08 -16.69
N ALA A 565 -1.51 0.79 -15.77
CA ALA A 565 -0.25 0.12 -16.07
C ALA A 565 -0.39 -1.37 -16.39
N LEU A 566 -1.53 -1.98 -16.05
CA LEU A 566 -1.77 -3.41 -16.24
C LEU A 566 -1.55 -3.84 -17.71
N ARG A 567 -2.17 -3.14 -18.66
CA ARG A 567 -2.11 -3.49 -20.09
C ARG A 567 -0.73 -3.24 -20.73
N PRO A 568 -0.10 -2.06 -20.57
CA PRO A 568 1.23 -1.81 -21.11
C PRO A 568 2.28 -2.81 -20.60
N LEU A 569 2.29 -3.10 -19.29
CA LEU A 569 3.26 -4.03 -18.70
C LEU A 569 3.01 -5.47 -19.14
N GLN A 570 1.74 -5.91 -19.24
CA GLN A 570 1.40 -7.21 -19.84
C GLN A 570 1.90 -7.33 -21.29
N ARG A 571 1.75 -6.29 -22.11
CA ARG A 571 2.22 -6.28 -23.50
C ARG A 571 3.74 -6.36 -23.58
N ARG A 572 4.47 -5.59 -22.76
CA ARG A 572 5.93 -5.65 -22.65
C ARG A 572 6.38 -7.06 -22.26
N SER A 573 5.78 -7.61 -21.20
CA SER A 573 6.04 -8.96 -20.68
C SER A 573 5.88 -10.05 -21.74
N ARG A 574 4.79 -10.02 -22.53
CA ARG A 574 4.51 -11.02 -23.57
C ARG A 574 5.58 -11.05 -24.68
N ARG A 575 6.18 -9.90 -25.01
CA ARG A 575 7.21 -9.80 -26.06
C ARG A 575 8.60 -10.25 -25.60
N ARG A 576 8.79 -10.48 -24.29
CA ARG A 576 10.11 -10.71 -23.66
C ARG A 576 10.10 -11.94 -22.75
N ARG A 577 9.40 -12.99 -23.18
CA ARG A 577 9.39 -14.27 -22.50
C ARG A 577 10.61 -15.10 -22.88
N GLY A 578 11.26 -15.67 -21.88
CA GLY A 578 12.45 -16.50 -22.06
C GLY A 578 13.07 -16.90 -20.73
N ASP A 579 13.88 -17.95 -20.77
CA ASP A 579 14.51 -18.55 -19.60
C ASP A 579 15.93 -18.00 -19.37
N ASP A 580 16.56 -17.37 -20.37
CA ASP A 580 17.92 -16.83 -20.27
C ASP A 580 18.04 -15.80 -19.16
N ALA A 581 18.95 -16.05 -18.22
CA ALA A 581 19.19 -15.22 -17.06
C ALA A 581 20.65 -14.78 -16.97
N VAL A 582 20.86 -13.62 -16.37
CA VAL A 582 22.18 -13.13 -15.99
C VAL A 582 22.12 -12.59 -14.56
N VAL A 583 23.15 -12.92 -13.78
CA VAL A 583 23.38 -12.38 -12.45
C VAL A 583 24.59 -11.46 -12.53
N VAL A 584 24.46 -10.23 -12.01
CA VAL A 584 25.53 -9.22 -12.04
C VAL A 584 25.89 -8.82 -10.62
N GLY A 585 27.19 -8.79 -10.33
CA GLY A 585 27.76 -8.30 -9.06
C GLY A 585 28.54 -6.99 -9.21
N GLU A 586 28.82 -6.60 -10.45
CA GLU A 586 29.58 -5.41 -10.81
C GLU A 586 28.76 -4.46 -11.70
N ALA A 587 29.03 -3.16 -11.59
CA ALA A 587 28.43 -2.12 -12.43
C ALA A 587 28.84 -2.32 -13.90
N SER A 588 30.07 -2.74 -14.17
CA SER A 588 30.55 -3.01 -15.53
C SER A 588 29.77 -4.16 -16.19
N GLU A 589 29.46 -5.22 -15.44
CA GLU A 589 28.65 -6.36 -15.87
C GLU A 589 27.21 -5.96 -16.17
N LEU A 590 26.61 -5.11 -15.33
CA LEU A 590 25.27 -4.57 -15.56
C LEU A 590 25.21 -3.85 -16.92
N HIS A 591 26.13 -2.92 -17.19
CA HIS A 591 26.16 -2.19 -18.46
C HIS A 591 26.35 -3.14 -19.65
N ARG A 592 27.19 -4.17 -19.51
CA ARG A 592 27.43 -5.17 -20.56
C ARG A 592 26.19 -6.02 -20.83
N ALA A 593 25.53 -6.50 -19.78
CA ALA A 593 24.32 -7.31 -19.87
C ALA A 593 23.16 -6.56 -20.54
N VAL A 594 22.98 -5.29 -20.18
CA VAL A 594 21.99 -4.39 -20.79
C VAL A 594 22.27 -4.18 -22.27
N ARG A 595 23.51 -3.84 -22.64
CA ARG A 595 23.90 -3.63 -24.05
C ARG A 595 23.79 -4.90 -24.90
N ALA A 596 24.02 -6.07 -24.31
CA ALA A 596 23.95 -7.33 -25.05
C ALA A 596 22.53 -7.70 -25.49
N GLY A 597 21.50 -7.26 -24.75
CA GLY A 597 20.09 -7.46 -25.11
C GLY A 597 19.64 -8.94 -25.26
N ARG A 598 20.45 -9.90 -24.79
CA ARG A 598 20.24 -11.34 -25.01
C ARG A 598 19.51 -12.05 -23.87
N PHE A 599 19.49 -11.45 -22.69
CA PHE A 599 18.93 -12.05 -21.48
C PHE A 599 17.51 -11.54 -21.24
N HIS A 600 16.65 -12.42 -20.76
CA HIS A 600 15.25 -12.13 -20.45
C HIS A 600 15.03 -11.88 -18.96
N ARG A 601 15.98 -12.34 -18.12
CA ARG A 601 16.00 -12.15 -16.66
C ARG A 601 17.32 -11.52 -16.24
N LEU A 602 17.26 -10.52 -15.38
CA LEU A 602 18.42 -9.86 -14.78
C LEU A 602 18.31 -9.91 -13.27
N ARG A 603 19.34 -10.38 -12.58
CA ARG A 603 19.47 -10.29 -11.12
C ARG A 603 20.67 -9.42 -10.76
N VAL A 604 20.42 -8.33 -10.04
CA VAL A 604 21.42 -7.36 -9.61
C VAL A 604 21.74 -7.60 -8.14
N ASN A 605 22.96 -8.07 -7.87
CA ASN A 605 23.49 -8.27 -6.53
C ASN A 605 24.33 -7.04 -6.12
N ALA A 606 23.64 -5.99 -5.67
CA ALA A 606 24.23 -4.73 -5.21
C ALA A 606 23.64 -4.32 -3.85
N HIS A 607 24.13 -3.25 -3.24
CA HIS A 607 23.50 -2.63 -2.07
C HIS A 607 22.81 -1.31 -2.45
N GLY A 608 21.57 -1.10 -2.01
CA GLY A 608 20.90 0.19 -2.20
C GLY A 608 21.35 1.17 -1.13
N MET A 609 21.79 2.36 -1.56
CA MET A 609 22.11 3.47 -0.68
C MET A 609 21.22 4.66 -1.01
N HIS A 610 20.75 5.35 0.03
CA HIS A 610 19.73 6.36 -0.11
C HIS A 610 20.20 7.75 0.33
N ASP A 611 20.14 8.72 -0.59
CA ASP A 611 20.39 10.13 -0.31
C ASP A 611 19.08 10.83 0.12
N ARG A 612 19.00 11.14 1.42
CA ARG A 612 17.84 11.78 2.05
C ARG A 612 17.58 13.21 1.57
N MET A 613 18.60 13.89 1.07
CA MET A 613 18.49 15.27 0.60
C MET A 613 18.10 15.30 -0.87
N ASN A 614 18.66 14.39 -1.67
CA ASN A 614 18.39 14.25 -3.09
C ASN A 614 18.03 12.80 -3.49
N PRO A 615 16.75 12.41 -3.40
CA PRO A 615 16.34 11.03 -3.68
C PRO A 615 16.73 10.50 -5.06
N ASP A 616 16.76 11.34 -6.10
CA ASP A 616 17.14 10.97 -7.47
C ASP A 616 18.62 10.58 -7.60
N GLN A 617 19.44 11.03 -6.65
CA GLN A 617 20.87 10.70 -6.55
C GLN A 617 21.15 9.51 -5.63
N SER A 618 20.11 8.82 -5.14
CA SER A 618 20.28 7.51 -4.50
C SER A 618 20.95 6.53 -5.47
N TRP A 619 21.73 5.56 -4.97
CA TRP A 619 22.54 4.69 -5.84
C TRP A 619 22.56 3.23 -5.43
N LEU A 620 22.78 2.36 -6.41
CA LEU A 620 23.20 0.98 -6.22
C LEU A 620 24.72 0.96 -6.09
N GLN A 621 25.20 0.48 -4.96
CA GLN A 621 26.61 0.27 -4.66
C GLN A 621 27.03 -1.14 -5.13
N PHE A 622 27.94 -1.18 -6.09
CA PHE A 622 28.63 -2.38 -6.58
C PHE A 622 30.06 -2.42 -6.02
N GLY A 623 30.76 -3.53 -6.25
CA GLY A 623 32.17 -3.69 -5.85
C GLY A 623 33.14 -2.79 -6.64
N ASP A 624 32.83 -2.53 -7.92
CA ASP A 624 33.64 -1.78 -8.89
C ASP A 624 33.13 -0.34 -9.15
N GLY A 625 31.99 0.05 -8.56
CA GLY A 625 31.41 1.37 -8.80
C GLY A 625 30.02 1.59 -8.21
N GLN A 626 29.37 2.67 -8.63
CA GLN A 626 28.02 3.03 -8.23
C GLN A 626 27.16 3.38 -9.44
N VAL A 627 25.86 3.06 -9.38
CA VAL A 627 24.87 3.42 -10.41
C VAL A 627 23.71 4.14 -9.73
N THR A 628 23.52 5.42 -10.07
CA THR A 628 22.43 6.23 -9.50
C THR A 628 21.06 5.82 -10.04
N VAL A 629 19.97 6.16 -9.33
CA VAL A 629 18.59 5.96 -9.78
C VAL A 629 18.36 6.62 -11.14
N GLU A 630 18.88 7.84 -11.32
CA GLU A 630 18.84 8.56 -12.59
C GLU A 630 19.54 7.79 -13.73
N ALA A 631 20.77 7.32 -13.50
CA ALA A 631 21.51 6.53 -14.49
C ALA A 631 20.81 5.21 -14.82
N LEU A 632 20.24 4.54 -13.81
CA LEU A 632 19.46 3.31 -14.00
C LEU A 632 18.22 3.57 -14.87
N GLY A 633 17.53 4.70 -14.68
CA GLY A 633 16.35 5.08 -15.45
C GLY A 633 16.63 5.44 -16.92
N GLN A 634 17.88 5.74 -17.26
CA GLN A 634 18.33 6.01 -18.63
C GLN A 634 18.82 4.76 -19.37
N MET A 635 18.90 3.61 -18.70
CA MET A 635 19.25 2.33 -19.33
C MET A 635 18.08 1.78 -20.17
N ASP A 636 18.35 0.85 -21.08
CA ASP A 636 17.33 0.13 -21.83
C ASP A 636 17.09 -1.27 -21.23
N PHE A 637 16.06 -1.38 -20.39
CA PHE A 637 15.61 -2.65 -19.84
C PHE A 637 14.52 -3.34 -20.67
N SER A 638 14.26 -2.86 -21.89
CA SER A 638 13.20 -3.42 -22.74
C SER A 638 13.43 -4.89 -23.13
N ALA A 639 14.66 -5.42 -23.01
CA ALA A 639 14.97 -6.84 -23.23
C ALA A 639 14.56 -7.73 -22.05
N PHE A 640 14.44 -7.19 -20.83
CA PHE A 640 14.20 -7.96 -19.62
C PHE A 640 12.70 -8.04 -19.27
N GLY A 641 12.18 -9.27 -19.24
CA GLY A 641 10.85 -9.56 -18.71
C GLY A 641 10.80 -9.47 -17.17
N THR A 642 11.90 -9.78 -16.49
CA THR A 642 12.03 -9.67 -15.02
C THR A 642 13.38 -9.09 -14.64
N VAL A 643 13.37 -8.06 -13.79
CA VAL A 643 14.55 -7.54 -13.11
C VAL A 643 14.42 -7.81 -11.62
N VAL A 644 15.43 -8.43 -11.01
CA VAL A 644 15.50 -8.70 -9.57
C VAL A 644 16.56 -7.78 -8.98
N LEU A 645 16.13 -6.84 -8.15
CA LEU A 645 17.00 -5.96 -7.39
C LEU A 645 17.25 -6.61 -6.02
N GLY A 646 18.38 -7.31 -5.89
CA GLY A 646 18.86 -7.86 -4.62
C GLY A 646 19.27 -6.79 -3.60
N ALA A 647 19.31 -5.52 -4.04
CA ALA A 647 19.66 -4.37 -3.25
C ALA A 647 18.63 -4.05 -2.17
N CYS A 648 19.11 -3.94 -0.93
CA CYS A 648 18.32 -3.52 0.23
C CYS A 648 17.71 -2.14 -0.01
N GLU A 649 16.49 -1.90 0.49
CA GLU A 649 15.78 -0.61 0.38
C GLU A 649 15.37 -0.19 -1.04
N SER A 650 15.60 -1.03 -2.05
CA SER A 650 15.29 -0.72 -3.46
C SER A 650 13.79 -0.67 -3.79
N GLY A 651 12.96 -1.29 -2.96
CA GLY A 651 11.50 -1.30 -3.08
C GLY A 651 10.76 -0.18 -2.32
N MET A 652 11.48 0.72 -1.62
CA MET A 652 10.84 1.83 -0.90
C MET A 652 10.57 3.02 -1.83
N THR A 653 9.37 3.58 -1.73
CA THR A 653 9.03 4.84 -2.40
C THR A 653 9.51 6.04 -1.58
N GLN A 654 10.15 6.99 -2.25
CA GLN A 654 10.64 8.24 -1.68
C GLN A 654 9.59 9.33 -1.88
N GLN A 655 8.97 9.76 -0.78
CA GLN A 655 7.91 10.76 -0.81
C GLN A 655 8.50 12.18 -0.84
N ARG A 656 8.32 12.91 -1.95
CA ARG A 656 8.27 14.38 -1.99
C ARG A 656 7.15 14.81 -2.95
N GLY A 657 5.95 14.99 -2.39
CA GLY A 657 4.73 15.41 -3.10
C GLY A 657 3.89 14.24 -3.59
N ARG A 658 2.63 14.51 -3.99
CA ARG A 658 1.67 13.55 -4.58
C ARG A 658 2.18 12.83 -5.84
N ASP A 659 3.42 13.10 -6.27
CA ASP A 659 4.15 12.44 -7.34
C ASP A 659 5.38 11.71 -6.77
N GLU A 660 5.43 10.39 -6.94
CA GLU A 660 6.54 9.52 -6.56
C GLU A 660 7.78 9.77 -7.44
N ARG A 661 8.55 10.85 -7.24
CA ARG A 661 9.61 11.24 -8.19
C ARG A 661 10.81 10.26 -8.29
N ALA A 662 11.16 9.51 -7.24
CA ALA A 662 12.40 8.71 -7.19
C ALA A 662 12.23 7.29 -6.60
N GLY A 663 12.81 6.26 -7.25
CA GLY A 663 12.92 4.89 -6.72
C GLY A 663 13.43 3.88 -7.75
N PHE A 664 14.21 2.88 -7.32
CA PHE A 664 14.85 1.92 -8.24
C PHE A 664 13.85 1.07 -9.02
N VAL A 665 12.76 0.64 -8.38
CA VAL A 665 11.65 -0.08 -9.06
C VAL A 665 11.08 0.76 -10.19
N ARG A 666 10.80 2.03 -9.93
CA ARG A 666 10.25 2.96 -10.93
C ARG A 666 11.25 3.21 -12.05
N ALA A 667 12.51 3.48 -11.71
CA ALA A 667 13.57 3.66 -12.70
C ALA A 667 13.66 2.45 -13.65
N ALA A 668 13.61 1.23 -13.12
CA ALA A 668 13.65 0.03 -13.93
C ALA A 668 12.40 -0.16 -14.83
N ILE A 669 11.20 0.13 -14.31
CA ILE A 669 9.95 0.06 -15.11
C ILE A 669 9.94 1.13 -16.20
N THR A 670 10.38 2.35 -15.90
CA THR A 670 10.50 3.45 -16.87
C THR A 670 11.55 3.13 -17.94
N ALA A 671 12.67 2.52 -17.55
CA ALA A 671 13.71 2.00 -18.45
C ALA A 671 13.23 0.84 -19.35
N GLY A 672 12.03 0.28 -19.14
CA GLY A 672 11.40 -0.68 -20.04
C GLY A 672 11.17 -2.07 -19.45
N ALA A 673 11.61 -2.35 -18.22
CA ALA A 673 11.36 -3.63 -17.57
C ALA A 673 9.85 -3.88 -17.43
N ALA A 674 9.42 -5.12 -17.69
CA ALA A 674 8.01 -5.50 -17.55
C ALA A 674 7.61 -5.76 -16.08
N SER A 675 8.55 -6.31 -15.31
CA SER A 675 8.37 -6.64 -13.88
C SER A 675 9.67 -6.46 -13.11
N VAL A 676 9.56 -6.04 -11.86
CA VAL A 676 10.69 -5.84 -10.95
C VAL A 676 10.40 -6.51 -9.61
N VAL A 677 11.32 -7.34 -9.11
CA VAL A 677 11.30 -7.84 -7.74
C VAL A 677 12.30 -7.06 -6.93
N ALA A 678 11.89 -6.50 -5.79
CA ALA A 678 12.74 -5.68 -4.95
C ALA A 678 12.47 -5.92 -3.46
N ALA A 679 13.49 -5.68 -2.63
CA ALA A 679 13.38 -5.77 -1.17
C ALA A 679 13.09 -4.39 -0.56
N ARG A 680 12.14 -4.33 0.39
CA ARG A 680 11.77 -3.12 1.14
C ARG A 680 12.76 -2.76 2.24
N TRP A 681 13.41 -3.74 2.86
CA TRP A 681 14.50 -3.57 3.83
C TRP A 681 15.56 -4.64 3.59
N LYS A 682 16.70 -4.51 4.28
CA LYS A 682 17.77 -5.51 4.23
C LYS A 682 17.31 -6.82 4.87
N ALA A 683 17.15 -7.88 4.09
CA ALA A 683 16.98 -9.23 4.64
C ALA A 683 18.34 -9.81 5.09
N ASP A 684 18.27 -10.84 5.94
CA ASP A 684 19.41 -11.70 6.24
C ASP A 684 19.98 -12.31 4.94
N GLY A 685 21.32 -12.36 4.82
CA GLY A 685 21.97 -12.76 3.56
C GLY A 685 21.66 -14.18 3.12
N GLU A 686 21.52 -15.11 4.08
CA GLU A 686 21.19 -16.51 3.78
C GLU A 686 19.72 -16.64 3.38
N ALA A 687 18.82 -15.96 4.11
CA ALA A 687 17.38 -15.96 3.81
C ALA A 687 17.10 -15.31 2.44
N ALA A 688 17.72 -14.17 2.15
CA ALA A 688 17.61 -13.48 0.88
C ALA A 688 18.04 -14.38 -0.29
N ARG A 689 19.18 -15.06 -0.16
CA ARG A 689 19.66 -15.99 -1.18
C ARG A 689 18.66 -17.14 -1.40
N LYS A 690 18.16 -17.76 -0.33
CA LYS A 690 17.17 -18.85 -0.40
C LYS A 690 15.90 -18.42 -1.14
N VAL A 691 15.35 -17.25 -0.80
CA VAL A 691 14.15 -16.71 -1.47
C VAL A 691 14.41 -16.46 -2.96
N LEU A 692 15.52 -15.79 -3.31
CA LEU A 692 15.80 -15.45 -4.70
C LEU A 692 16.11 -16.69 -5.56
N ASP A 693 16.86 -17.65 -5.02
CA ASP A 693 17.16 -18.91 -5.72
C ASP A 693 15.88 -19.74 -5.91
N ALA A 694 14.99 -19.78 -4.90
CA ALA A 694 13.67 -20.41 -5.02
C ALA A 694 12.77 -19.70 -6.04
N PHE A 695 12.79 -18.37 -6.07
CA PHE A 695 12.08 -17.59 -7.07
C PHE A 695 12.56 -17.93 -8.49
N ASP A 696 13.87 -17.92 -8.72
CA ASP A 696 14.46 -18.24 -10.03
C ASP A 696 14.12 -19.65 -10.52
N ARG A 697 14.08 -20.64 -9.61
CA ARG A 697 13.63 -22.01 -9.90
C ARG A 697 12.14 -22.04 -10.28
N ASN A 698 11.29 -21.39 -9.49
CA ASN A 698 9.84 -21.42 -9.67
C ASN A 698 9.37 -20.67 -10.94
N LEU A 699 10.13 -19.70 -11.45
CA LEU A 699 9.81 -18.96 -12.69
C LEU A 699 9.74 -19.85 -13.94
N ALA A 700 10.37 -21.03 -13.93
CA ALA A 700 10.37 -21.96 -15.06
C ALA A 700 8.98 -22.61 -15.30
N SER A 701 8.11 -22.61 -14.29
CA SER A 701 6.80 -23.30 -14.31
C SER A 701 5.64 -22.42 -13.85
N LEU A 702 5.87 -21.43 -12.99
CA LEU A 702 4.83 -20.58 -12.39
C LEU A 702 4.85 -19.14 -12.93
N PRO A 703 3.70 -18.43 -12.91
CA PRO A 703 3.67 -16.98 -13.04
C PRO A 703 4.49 -16.29 -11.94
N ARG A 704 5.00 -15.08 -12.20
CA ARG A 704 5.95 -14.38 -11.30
C ARG A 704 5.42 -14.20 -9.88
N ASP A 705 4.16 -13.84 -9.71
CA ASP A 705 3.56 -13.64 -8.39
C ASP A 705 3.48 -14.95 -7.59
N ARG A 706 3.09 -16.05 -8.23
CA ARG A 706 3.08 -17.38 -7.61
C ARG A 706 4.49 -17.91 -7.37
N ALA A 707 5.42 -17.66 -8.28
CA ALA A 707 6.82 -18.03 -8.08
C ALA A 707 7.40 -17.35 -6.83
N LEU A 708 7.06 -16.07 -6.61
CA LEU A 708 7.47 -15.35 -5.41
C LEU A 708 6.73 -15.89 -4.17
N GLN A 709 5.42 -16.11 -4.23
CA GLN A 709 4.66 -16.71 -3.12
C GLN A 709 5.25 -18.05 -2.66
N HIS A 710 5.55 -18.96 -3.59
CA HIS A 710 6.17 -20.24 -3.30
C HIS A 710 7.56 -20.08 -2.68
N ALA A 711 8.37 -19.16 -3.22
CA ALA A 711 9.69 -18.85 -2.68
C ALA A 711 9.65 -18.29 -1.25
N LEU A 712 8.65 -17.46 -0.93
CA LEU A 712 8.43 -16.98 0.44
C LEU A 712 7.99 -18.12 1.37
N GLY A 713 7.15 -19.03 0.87
CA GLY A 713 6.70 -20.22 1.60
C GLY A 713 7.84 -21.15 2.03
N GLU A 714 8.89 -21.29 1.22
CA GLU A 714 10.08 -22.11 1.53
C GLU A 714 10.91 -21.57 2.71
N VAL A 715 10.74 -20.29 3.09
CA VAL A 715 11.49 -19.63 4.18
C VAL A 715 10.54 -19.10 5.27
N ALA A 716 9.25 -19.47 5.19
CA ALA A 716 8.20 -18.97 6.09
C ALA A 716 8.29 -19.54 7.52
N ASP A 717 9.12 -20.56 7.74
CA ASP A 717 9.50 -21.06 9.07
C ASP A 717 10.30 -20.02 9.87
N ARG A 718 10.97 -19.08 9.17
CA ARG A 718 11.67 -17.94 9.78
C ARG A 718 10.73 -16.78 10.09
N HIS A 719 11.22 -15.84 10.90
CA HIS A 719 10.47 -14.63 11.24
C HIS A 719 10.17 -13.79 9.99
N PRO A 720 9.00 -13.14 9.85
CA PRO A 720 8.65 -12.28 8.71
C PRO A 720 9.68 -11.20 8.34
N ALA A 721 10.52 -10.83 9.30
CA ALA A 721 11.66 -9.93 9.09
C ALA A 721 12.63 -10.42 8.00
N ASP A 722 12.73 -11.74 7.80
CA ASP A 722 13.71 -12.36 6.92
C ASP A 722 13.19 -12.56 5.48
N TRP A 723 11.86 -12.57 5.27
CA TRP A 723 11.25 -12.90 3.98
C TRP A 723 10.17 -11.91 3.51
N ALA A 724 9.45 -11.22 4.40
CA ALA A 724 8.33 -10.35 4.01
C ALA A 724 8.75 -9.04 3.32
N CYS A 725 10.06 -8.77 3.22
CA CYS A 725 10.59 -7.60 2.53
C CYS A 725 10.39 -7.64 1.01
N TRP A 726 10.23 -8.83 0.43
CA TRP A 726 10.19 -8.98 -1.03
C TRP A 726 8.83 -8.61 -1.59
N SER A 727 8.83 -7.84 -2.68
CA SER A 727 7.62 -7.44 -3.40
C SER A 727 7.86 -7.54 -4.90
N LEU A 728 6.86 -8.08 -5.60
CA LEU A 728 6.81 -8.08 -7.07
C LEU A 728 6.06 -6.83 -7.53
N HIS A 729 6.67 -6.06 -8.43
CA HIS A 729 6.08 -4.90 -9.07
C HIS A 729 5.95 -5.14 -10.57
N GLY A 730 4.86 -4.69 -11.19
CA GLY A 730 4.59 -4.82 -12.61
C GLY A 730 3.80 -6.07 -12.99
N ASP A 731 4.11 -6.69 -14.13
CA ASP A 731 3.32 -7.80 -14.67
C ASP A 731 3.47 -9.10 -13.86
N ALA A 732 2.38 -9.60 -13.30
CA ALA A 732 2.34 -10.87 -12.57
C ALA A 732 2.42 -12.13 -13.47
N GLY A 733 2.47 -11.96 -14.79
CA GLY A 733 2.37 -13.03 -15.78
C GLY A 733 3.53 -14.03 -15.80
N VAL A 734 3.54 -14.86 -16.83
CA VAL A 734 4.57 -15.90 -17.04
C VAL A 734 5.83 -15.30 -17.66
N GLN A 735 7.00 -15.69 -17.15
CA GLN A 735 8.32 -15.29 -17.65
C GLN A 735 8.85 -16.19 -18.78
N THR A 736 8.62 -17.50 -18.72
CA THR A 736 9.11 -18.45 -19.73
C THR A 736 8.34 -18.40 -21.06
N SER A 737 9.01 -18.71 -22.18
CA SER A 737 8.38 -18.95 -23.48
C SER A 737 7.71 -20.33 -23.56
N ALA A 738 8.01 -21.25 -22.63
CA ALA A 738 7.43 -22.58 -22.59
C ALA A 738 5.89 -22.53 -22.52
N GLY A 739 5.23 -23.34 -23.37
CA GLY A 739 3.77 -23.47 -23.43
C GLY A 739 3.14 -24.05 -22.15
N PRO A 740 1.80 -24.00 -22.02
CA PRO A 740 1.08 -24.42 -20.80
C PRO A 740 1.36 -25.86 -20.37
N LEU A 741 1.40 -26.83 -21.30
CA LEU A 741 1.69 -28.23 -20.98
C LEU A 741 3.13 -28.42 -20.49
N ARG A 742 4.13 -27.85 -21.19
CA ARG A 742 5.54 -27.94 -20.77
C ARG A 742 5.78 -27.34 -19.38
N ARG A 743 5.12 -26.23 -19.05
CA ARG A 743 5.16 -25.65 -17.69
C ARG A 743 4.54 -26.56 -16.64
N ARG A 744 3.44 -27.26 -16.97
CA ARG A 744 2.81 -28.25 -16.08
C ARG A 744 3.67 -29.49 -15.88
N LEU A 745 4.44 -29.90 -16.89
CA LEU A 745 5.37 -31.03 -16.83
C LEU A 745 6.65 -30.70 -16.05
N ARG A 746 7.18 -29.46 -16.16
CA ARG A 746 8.32 -28.94 -15.36
C ARG A 746 8.04 -28.84 -13.84
N LYS A 747 6.84 -29.19 -13.37
CA LYS A 747 6.40 -28.98 -11.98
C LYS A 747 6.93 -30.07 -11.02
N ASN A 748 7.50 -31.17 -11.54
CA ASN A 748 8.25 -32.15 -10.76
C ASN A 748 9.72 -31.75 -10.83
N GLY A 749 10.38 -31.67 -9.67
CA GLY A 749 11.72 -31.10 -9.47
C GLY A 749 12.89 -31.82 -10.15
N ASP A 750 12.69 -32.45 -11.29
CA ASP A 750 13.80 -32.81 -12.17
C ASP A 750 14.18 -31.57 -12.97
N PRO A 751 15.40 -31.03 -12.78
CA PRO A 751 15.90 -30.02 -13.68
C PRO A 751 15.99 -30.69 -15.05
N VAL A 752 15.13 -30.31 -16.00
CA VAL A 752 15.50 -30.50 -17.40
C VAL A 752 16.57 -29.44 -17.64
N PRO A 753 17.87 -29.80 -17.66
CA PRO A 753 18.92 -28.83 -17.83
C PRO A 753 18.86 -28.44 -19.30
N LEU A 754 18.32 -27.27 -19.60
CA LEU A 754 18.63 -26.63 -20.88
C LEU A 754 20.05 -26.07 -20.74
N GLU A 755 21.03 -26.96 -20.71
CA GLU A 755 22.39 -26.58 -21.07
C GLU A 755 22.33 -25.96 -22.48
N THR A 756 22.95 -24.79 -22.62
CA THR A 756 22.80 -23.92 -23.80
C THR A 756 23.49 -24.46 -25.07
N ARG A 757 24.13 -25.64 -24.98
CA ARG A 757 24.89 -26.32 -26.03
C ARG A 757 24.30 -27.71 -26.28
N PRO A 758 24.05 -28.12 -27.55
CA PRO A 758 23.53 -29.46 -27.85
C PRO A 758 24.52 -30.52 -27.38
N LYS A 759 24.02 -31.57 -26.72
CA LYS A 759 24.81 -32.74 -26.33
C LYS A 759 24.70 -33.81 -27.42
N VAL A 760 25.83 -34.19 -28.00
CA VAL A 760 25.92 -35.17 -29.09
C VAL A 760 26.72 -36.35 -28.60
N PHE A 761 26.19 -37.55 -28.76
CA PHE A 761 26.91 -38.77 -28.48
C PHE A 761 27.45 -39.39 -29.77
N LEU A 762 28.76 -39.63 -29.81
CA LEU A 762 29.46 -40.26 -30.93
C LEU A 762 29.75 -41.73 -30.58
N SER A 763 29.08 -42.65 -31.28
CA SER A 763 29.32 -44.09 -31.20
C SER A 763 30.19 -44.55 -32.36
N PHE A 764 31.24 -45.31 -32.07
CA PHE A 764 32.25 -45.71 -33.06
C PHE A 764 32.94 -47.03 -32.66
N ALA A 765 33.48 -47.78 -33.63
CA ALA A 765 34.31 -48.93 -33.32
C ALA A 765 35.66 -48.45 -32.75
N GLY A 766 36.24 -49.15 -31.77
CA GLY A 766 37.46 -48.67 -31.09
C GLY A 766 38.66 -48.36 -32.02
N LYS A 767 38.76 -49.05 -33.17
CA LYS A 767 39.75 -48.77 -34.22
C LYS A 767 39.53 -47.44 -34.97
N ASP A 768 38.33 -46.88 -34.88
CA ASP A 768 37.92 -45.64 -35.53
C ASP A 768 38.01 -44.41 -34.59
N ARG A 769 38.62 -44.57 -33.41
CA ARG A 769 38.73 -43.50 -32.39
C ARG A 769 39.32 -42.21 -32.94
N GLU A 770 40.34 -42.28 -33.79
CA GLU A 770 40.97 -41.10 -34.40
C GLU A 770 39.96 -40.29 -35.25
N HIS A 771 39.08 -40.98 -35.99
CA HIS A 771 38.02 -40.34 -36.78
C HIS A 771 36.95 -39.70 -35.87
N ALA A 772 36.62 -40.37 -34.76
CA ALA A 772 35.65 -39.88 -33.79
C ALA A 772 36.16 -38.65 -33.02
N GLU A 773 37.43 -38.66 -32.60
CA GLU A 773 38.07 -37.51 -31.95
C GLU A 773 38.16 -36.29 -32.88
N ARG A 774 38.43 -36.52 -34.18
CA ARG A 774 38.41 -35.46 -35.19
C ARG A 774 37.02 -34.85 -35.34
N LEU A 775 35.98 -35.68 -35.46
CA LEU A 775 34.61 -35.19 -35.54
C LEU A 775 34.20 -34.45 -34.26
N ARG A 776 34.58 -34.95 -33.07
CA ARG A 776 34.36 -34.26 -31.79
C ARG A 776 34.97 -32.86 -31.80
N ALA A 777 36.23 -32.73 -32.19
CA ALA A 777 36.92 -31.44 -32.27
C ALA A 777 36.24 -30.48 -33.26
N ASP A 778 35.81 -30.98 -34.43
CA ASP A 778 35.09 -30.19 -35.43
C ASP A 778 33.73 -29.71 -34.93
N LEU A 779 33.02 -30.53 -34.13
CA LEU A 779 31.75 -30.19 -33.51
C LEU A 779 31.92 -29.18 -32.36
N GLU A 780 32.94 -29.35 -31.51
CA GLU A 780 33.27 -28.43 -30.42
C GLU A 780 33.66 -27.04 -30.92
N ALA A 781 34.45 -26.97 -32.00
CA ALA A 781 34.79 -25.72 -32.68
C ALA A 781 33.54 -24.96 -33.18
N ARG A 782 32.43 -25.68 -33.39
CA ARG A 782 31.13 -25.14 -33.84
C ARG A 782 30.13 -24.96 -32.68
N ASN A 783 30.59 -24.95 -31.42
CA ASN A 783 29.81 -24.80 -30.18
C ASN A 783 28.81 -25.95 -29.90
N VAL A 784 29.16 -27.17 -30.30
CA VAL A 784 28.39 -28.39 -29.99
C VAL A 784 29.17 -29.23 -29.00
N ASN A 785 28.51 -29.70 -27.93
CA ASN A 785 29.15 -30.50 -26.89
C ASN A 785 29.09 -31.97 -27.31
N ALA A 786 30.21 -32.54 -27.75
CA ALA A 786 30.27 -33.89 -28.29
C ALA A 786 31.00 -34.84 -27.33
N TYR A 787 30.34 -35.92 -26.97
CA TYR A 787 30.85 -36.99 -26.09
C TYR A 787 31.19 -38.21 -26.93
N LEU A 788 32.27 -38.90 -26.55
CA LEU A 788 32.71 -40.14 -27.19
C LEU A 788 32.27 -41.30 -26.33
N ASP A 789 31.87 -42.40 -26.95
CA ASP A 789 31.69 -43.67 -26.25
C ASP A 789 33.02 -44.13 -25.60
N GLU A 790 33.14 -43.99 -24.27
CA GLU A 790 34.33 -44.41 -23.52
C GLU A 790 34.43 -45.94 -23.39
N ASN A 791 33.29 -46.64 -23.48
CA ASN A 791 33.18 -48.10 -23.41
C ASN A 791 33.62 -48.79 -24.70
N ALA A 792 33.84 -48.03 -25.79
CA ALA A 792 34.38 -48.52 -27.04
C ALA A 792 35.77 -49.18 -26.94
N GLY A 793 36.46 -49.11 -25.80
CA GLY A 793 37.78 -49.73 -25.56
C GLY A 793 37.78 -51.13 -24.93
N ALA A 794 36.67 -51.62 -24.37
CA ALA A 794 36.68 -52.88 -23.60
C ALA A 794 36.55 -54.13 -24.52
N PRO A 795 37.33 -55.21 -24.29
CA PRO A 795 37.12 -56.50 -24.95
C PRO A 795 35.87 -57.19 -24.37
N GLY A 796 34.89 -57.54 -25.22
CA GLY A 796 33.68 -58.28 -24.81
C GLY A 796 32.58 -57.47 -24.09
N GLY A 797 32.61 -56.13 -24.18
CA GLY A 797 31.57 -55.27 -23.60
C GLY A 797 30.35 -55.12 -24.51
N ASP A 798 29.16 -55.36 -23.97
CA ASP A 798 27.87 -55.20 -24.64
C ASP A 798 27.62 -53.73 -24.98
N VAL A 799 27.59 -53.39 -26.28
CA VAL A 799 27.28 -52.04 -26.77
C VAL A 799 25.88 -51.60 -26.31
N ALA A 800 24.94 -52.54 -26.10
CA ALA A 800 23.61 -52.22 -25.59
C ALA A 800 23.62 -51.83 -24.09
N ALA A 801 24.56 -52.35 -23.29
CA ALA A 801 24.65 -52.05 -21.86
C ALA A 801 25.36 -50.72 -21.56
N GLY A 802 26.31 -50.28 -22.39
CA GLY A 802 26.97 -48.97 -22.27
C GLY A 802 26.12 -47.79 -22.74
N ILE A 803 25.07 -48.07 -23.52
CA ILE A 803 24.11 -47.11 -24.07
C ILE A 803 23.17 -46.54 -22.98
N ASP A 804 23.04 -47.16 -21.81
CA ASP A 804 21.96 -46.84 -20.89
C ASP A 804 22.02 -45.44 -20.25
N GLU A 805 23.20 -44.99 -19.81
CA GLU A 805 23.36 -43.79 -18.98
C GLU A 805 23.64 -42.52 -19.82
N GLU A 806 24.38 -42.67 -20.92
CA GLU A 806 24.81 -41.55 -21.77
C GLU A 806 23.79 -41.19 -22.87
N LEU A 807 22.96 -42.15 -23.34
CA LEU A 807 21.81 -41.83 -24.21
C LEU A 807 20.74 -41.01 -23.49
N ALA A 808 20.59 -41.16 -22.17
CA ALA A 808 19.55 -40.44 -21.42
C ALA A 808 19.83 -38.92 -21.35
N THR A 809 21.07 -38.50 -21.58
CA THR A 809 21.52 -37.12 -21.40
C THR A 809 21.93 -36.42 -22.70
N SER A 810 21.91 -37.10 -23.84
CA SER A 810 22.33 -36.58 -25.14
C SER A 810 21.14 -36.28 -26.08
N ASP A 811 21.15 -35.12 -26.74
CA ASP A 811 20.09 -34.67 -27.65
C ASP A 811 20.15 -35.36 -29.03
N TYR A 812 21.35 -35.75 -29.47
CA TYR A 812 21.60 -36.34 -30.79
C TYR A 812 22.57 -37.51 -30.71
N TYR A 813 22.33 -38.54 -31.51
CA TYR A 813 23.19 -39.73 -31.57
C TYR A 813 23.80 -39.87 -32.97
N VAL A 814 25.12 -40.00 -33.04
CA VAL A 814 25.86 -40.16 -34.29
C VAL A 814 26.58 -41.50 -34.25
N LEU A 815 26.20 -42.40 -35.16
CA LEU A 815 26.87 -43.68 -35.38
C LEU A 815 27.90 -43.52 -36.50
N LEU A 816 29.17 -43.73 -36.18
CA LEU A 816 30.24 -43.85 -37.17
C LEU A 816 30.26 -45.28 -37.71
N TRP A 817 30.01 -45.43 -39.00
CA TRP A 817 29.93 -46.72 -39.69
C TRP A 817 31.17 -47.00 -40.51
N SER A 818 31.75 -48.19 -40.32
CA SER A 818 32.92 -48.69 -41.04
C SER A 818 32.95 -50.22 -41.09
N ALA A 819 33.85 -50.79 -41.90
CA ALA A 819 34.17 -52.22 -41.89
C ALA A 819 34.66 -52.71 -40.50
N ASN A 820 35.22 -51.84 -39.66
CA ASN A 820 35.63 -52.18 -38.29
C ASN A 820 34.45 -52.37 -37.33
N THR A 821 33.26 -51.86 -37.69
CA THR A 821 32.04 -51.98 -36.90
C THR A 821 31.51 -53.43 -36.90
N LEU A 822 31.75 -54.17 -37.99
CA LEU A 822 31.29 -55.56 -38.18
C LEU A 822 32.14 -56.61 -37.44
N GLN A 823 33.39 -56.28 -37.08
CA GLN A 823 34.33 -57.25 -36.50
C GLN A 823 34.06 -57.59 -35.02
N ARG A 824 33.07 -56.96 -34.36
CA ARG A 824 32.93 -56.91 -32.90
C ARG A 824 31.77 -57.73 -32.28
N GLU A 825 31.24 -58.73 -33.00
CA GLU A 825 30.23 -59.74 -32.60
C GLU A 825 28.74 -59.44 -32.83
N TRP A 826 28.06 -60.58 -33.09
CA TRP A 826 26.66 -60.90 -33.41
C TRP A 826 26.10 -60.39 -34.73
N ALA A 827 25.82 -61.37 -35.60
CA ALA A 827 25.32 -61.26 -36.96
C ALA A 827 24.47 -60.00 -37.16
N ALA A 828 24.74 -59.24 -38.22
CA ALA A 828 24.03 -58.03 -38.64
C ALA A 828 22.48 -58.14 -38.67
N ALA A 829 21.93 -59.33 -38.42
CA ALA A 829 20.51 -59.62 -38.25
C ALA A 829 19.94 -59.40 -36.83
N GLU A 830 20.71 -59.51 -35.73
CA GLU A 830 20.12 -59.46 -34.36
C GLU A 830 20.29 -58.12 -33.63
N TRP A 831 21.38 -57.39 -33.83
CA TRP A 831 21.60 -56.11 -33.14
C TRP A 831 20.81 -54.94 -33.75
N THR A 832 20.70 -54.87 -35.08
CA THR A 832 20.05 -53.73 -35.75
C THR A 832 18.56 -53.57 -35.39
N PRO A 833 17.76 -54.64 -35.22
CA PRO A 833 16.41 -54.53 -34.66
C PRO A 833 16.38 -53.98 -33.23
N ALA A 834 17.26 -54.47 -32.34
CA ALA A 834 17.32 -54.02 -30.95
C ALA A 834 17.74 -52.54 -30.84
N PHE A 835 18.78 -52.15 -31.58
CA PHE A 835 19.25 -50.77 -31.67
C PHE A 835 18.19 -49.84 -32.28
N THR A 836 17.50 -50.27 -33.34
CA THR A 836 16.40 -49.48 -33.94
C THR A 836 15.24 -49.34 -32.97
N LEU A 837 14.85 -50.41 -32.27
CA LEU A 837 13.81 -50.39 -31.25
C LEU A 837 14.18 -49.46 -30.09
N GLU A 838 15.44 -49.45 -29.67
CA GLU A 838 15.93 -48.60 -28.60
C GLU A 838 15.99 -47.12 -28.98
N MET A 839 16.47 -46.81 -30.20
CA MET A 839 16.40 -45.46 -30.78
C MET A 839 14.96 -44.96 -30.90
N THR A 840 14.04 -45.85 -31.30
CA THR A 840 12.60 -45.54 -31.35
C THR A 840 11.99 -45.36 -29.96
N ARG A 841 12.35 -46.20 -28.97
CA ARG A 841 11.90 -46.07 -27.57
C ARG A 841 12.36 -44.77 -26.93
N ARG A 842 13.62 -44.38 -27.14
CA ARG A 842 14.26 -43.19 -26.55
C ARG A 842 14.07 -41.92 -27.39
N ARG A 843 13.53 -42.04 -28.60
CA ARG A 843 13.23 -40.94 -29.55
C ARG A 843 14.43 -40.04 -29.84
N ALA A 844 15.60 -40.65 -29.96
CA ALA A 844 16.82 -39.95 -30.35
C ALA A 844 16.92 -39.82 -31.88
N PHE A 845 17.43 -38.68 -32.35
CA PHE A 845 17.83 -38.54 -33.74
C PHE A 845 19.12 -39.33 -33.99
N LEU A 846 18.99 -40.41 -34.77
CA LEU A 846 20.12 -41.22 -35.22
C LEU A 846 20.65 -40.68 -36.56
N PHE A 847 21.88 -40.18 -36.54
CA PHE A 847 22.66 -39.87 -37.74
C PHE A 847 23.68 -40.97 -38.00
N VAL A 848 23.79 -41.40 -39.26
CA VAL A 848 24.80 -42.37 -39.68
C VAL A 848 25.88 -41.64 -40.46
N VAL A 849 27.10 -41.66 -39.96
CA VAL A 849 28.28 -41.09 -40.63
C VAL A 849 29.14 -42.22 -41.16
N ARG A 850 29.34 -42.30 -42.48
CA ARG A 850 30.18 -43.33 -43.11
C ARG A 850 31.65 -42.90 -43.09
N LEU A 851 32.49 -43.83 -42.66
CA LEU A 851 33.94 -43.68 -42.63
C LEU A 851 34.60 -44.34 -43.85
N ASP A 852 33.99 -45.39 -44.41
CA ASP A 852 34.46 -46.14 -45.56
C ASP A 852 33.29 -46.61 -46.47
N GLU A 853 33.63 -47.34 -47.53
CA GLU A 853 32.68 -47.84 -48.53
C GLU A 853 31.89 -49.09 -48.08
N GLU A 854 31.97 -49.49 -46.81
CA GLU A 854 31.25 -50.66 -46.31
C GLU A 854 29.72 -50.46 -46.41
N PRO A 855 28.94 -51.42 -46.97
CA PRO A 855 27.49 -51.31 -47.07
C PRO A 855 26.81 -51.30 -45.70
N LEU A 856 25.73 -50.52 -45.60
CA LEU A 856 24.90 -50.48 -44.38
C LEU A 856 24.04 -51.76 -44.24
N PRO A 857 23.73 -52.22 -43.01
CA PRO A 857 22.83 -53.34 -42.77
C PRO A 857 21.43 -53.07 -43.34
N PRO A 858 20.64 -54.09 -43.72
CA PRO A 858 19.33 -53.93 -44.37
C PRO A 858 18.35 -52.99 -43.64
N LEU A 859 18.41 -52.91 -42.31
CA LEU A 859 17.56 -52.04 -41.49
C LEU A 859 18.05 -50.58 -41.38
N LEU A 860 19.32 -50.32 -41.69
CA LEU A 860 19.90 -48.96 -41.77
C LEU A 860 20.07 -48.48 -43.22
N ALA A 861 20.06 -49.39 -44.20
CA ALA A 861 20.16 -49.10 -45.63
C ALA A 861 19.13 -48.06 -46.14
N PRO A 862 17.88 -47.99 -45.64
CA PRO A 862 16.92 -46.96 -46.06
C PRO A 862 17.24 -45.55 -45.52
N ARG A 863 18.15 -45.42 -44.53
CA ARG A 863 18.45 -44.14 -43.90
C ARG A 863 19.47 -43.35 -44.73
N LYS A 864 19.28 -42.02 -44.77
CA LYS A 864 20.30 -41.11 -45.32
C LYS A 864 21.55 -41.17 -44.44
N HIS A 865 22.70 -41.31 -45.07
CA HIS A 865 24.01 -41.26 -44.42
C HIS A 865 24.78 -40.00 -44.83
N ILE A 866 25.76 -39.65 -44.00
CA ILE A 866 26.62 -38.49 -44.21
C ILE A 866 28.06 -38.98 -44.31
N ASP A 867 28.81 -38.50 -45.29
CA ASP A 867 30.25 -38.78 -45.34
C ASP A 867 30.98 -37.97 -44.26
N LEU A 868 31.99 -38.57 -43.62
CA LEU A 868 32.74 -37.92 -42.54
C LEU A 868 33.27 -36.52 -42.89
N ARG A 869 33.62 -36.30 -44.17
CA ARG A 869 34.12 -35.00 -44.67
C ARG A 869 33.12 -33.87 -44.49
N ASP A 870 31.83 -34.17 -44.67
CA ASP A 870 30.73 -33.20 -44.59
C ASP A 870 29.98 -33.28 -43.25
N ALA A 871 30.34 -34.23 -42.38
CA ALA A 871 29.57 -34.59 -41.19
C ALA A 871 29.34 -33.41 -40.25
N ALA A 872 30.40 -32.70 -39.86
CA ALA A 872 30.28 -31.60 -38.92
C ALA A 872 29.36 -30.47 -39.44
N ASP A 873 29.50 -30.09 -40.71
CA ASP A 873 28.72 -28.99 -41.29
C ASP A 873 27.26 -29.37 -41.52
N ARG A 874 26.99 -30.59 -42.01
CA ARG A 874 25.61 -31.08 -42.22
C ARG A 874 24.88 -31.29 -40.90
N LEU A 875 25.55 -31.89 -39.91
CA LEU A 875 24.99 -32.08 -38.58
C LEU A 875 24.64 -30.73 -37.93
N VAL A 876 25.57 -29.77 -37.95
CA VAL A 876 25.32 -28.42 -37.42
C VAL A 876 24.23 -27.68 -38.18
N ALA A 877 24.11 -27.86 -39.49
CA ALA A 877 23.03 -27.27 -40.29
C ALA A 877 21.65 -27.82 -39.87
N VAL A 878 21.51 -29.15 -39.71
CA VAL A 878 20.29 -29.79 -39.24
C VAL A 878 19.95 -29.30 -37.83
N TRP A 879 20.90 -29.30 -36.91
CA TRP A 879 20.68 -28.85 -35.54
C TRP A 879 20.34 -27.36 -35.43
N ARG A 880 20.93 -26.51 -36.28
CA ARG A 880 20.55 -25.09 -36.37
C ARG A 880 19.13 -24.93 -36.88
N SER A 881 18.68 -25.79 -37.78
CA SER A 881 17.29 -25.83 -38.25
C SER A 881 16.34 -26.23 -37.11
N ASP A 882 16.67 -27.29 -36.37
CA ASP A 882 15.86 -27.74 -35.23
C ASP A 882 15.77 -26.67 -34.12
N ARG A 883 16.86 -25.92 -33.88
CA ARG A 883 16.86 -24.80 -32.92
C ARG A 883 16.12 -23.55 -33.40
N LYS A 884 15.82 -23.41 -34.69
CA LYS A 884 14.88 -22.37 -35.16
C LYS A 884 13.44 -22.72 -34.79
N SER A 885 13.15 -23.99 -34.46
CA SER A 885 11.86 -24.39 -33.92
C SER A 885 11.66 -23.81 -32.52
N GLU A 886 10.49 -23.23 -32.28
CA GLU A 886 10.12 -22.68 -30.97
C GLU A 886 9.89 -23.77 -29.90
N LEU A 887 9.71 -25.02 -30.33
CA LEU A 887 9.41 -26.18 -29.50
C LEU A 887 10.51 -27.26 -29.66
N PRO A 888 10.73 -28.12 -28.64
CA PRO A 888 11.64 -29.27 -28.77
C PRO A 888 11.25 -30.14 -29.97
N VAL A 889 12.24 -30.46 -30.80
CA VAL A 889 12.06 -31.26 -32.02
C VAL A 889 12.34 -32.73 -31.70
N PHE A 890 11.48 -33.64 -32.14
CA PHE A 890 11.61 -35.09 -31.99
C PHE A 890 11.43 -35.77 -33.35
N PRO A 891 11.97 -36.98 -33.54
CA PRO A 891 11.63 -37.80 -34.69
C PRO A 891 10.15 -38.24 -34.63
N GLN A 892 9.58 -38.60 -35.78
CA GLN A 892 8.30 -39.31 -35.82
C GLN A 892 8.39 -40.65 -35.03
N PRO A 893 7.38 -40.99 -34.20
CA PRO A 893 7.36 -42.24 -33.44
C PRO A 893 7.43 -43.50 -34.30
N VAL A 894 6.74 -43.50 -35.44
CA VAL A 894 6.70 -44.63 -36.37
C VAL A 894 7.77 -44.41 -37.44
N PRO A 895 8.73 -45.32 -37.63
CA PRO A 895 9.69 -45.21 -38.73
C PRO A 895 8.97 -45.15 -40.08
N PRO A 896 9.44 -44.31 -41.02
CA PRO A 896 8.78 -44.18 -42.31
C PRO A 896 9.00 -45.46 -43.13
N THR A 897 7.94 -45.98 -43.76
CA THR A 897 8.00 -47.02 -44.79
C THR A 897 7.62 -46.44 -46.15
N PRO A 898 8.48 -45.61 -46.77
CA PRO A 898 8.09 -44.89 -47.97
C PRO A 898 8.04 -45.80 -49.19
N GLN A 899 6.94 -45.72 -49.96
CA GLN A 899 6.78 -46.35 -51.27
C GLN A 899 7.18 -45.41 -52.44
N GLY A 900 8.00 -44.38 -52.18
CA GLY A 900 8.39 -43.35 -53.17
C GLY A 900 9.21 -42.19 -52.56
N PRO A 901 9.51 -41.12 -53.33
CA PRO A 901 10.27 -39.98 -52.84
C PRO A 901 9.50 -39.19 -51.77
N THR A 902 10.15 -38.98 -50.62
CA THR A 902 9.60 -38.25 -49.47
C THR A 902 10.38 -37.00 -49.12
N THR A 903 9.69 -36.00 -48.58
CA THR A 903 10.25 -34.82 -47.94
C THR A 903 10.04 -34.86 -46.42
N ALA A 904 10.88 -34.15 -45.66
CA ALA A 904 10.71 -34.00 -44.22
C ALA A 904 9.94 -32.70 -43.95
N ILE A 905 8.89 -32.79 -43.16
CA ILE A 905 8.14 -31.62 -42.68
C ILE A 905 8.21 -31.55 -41.15
N SER A 906 8.24 -30.33 -40.62
CA SER A 906 8.16 -30.08 -39.18
C SER A 906 6.70 -29.94 -38.78
N VAL A 907 6.14 -30.95 -38.13
CA VAL A 907 4.79 -30.90 -37.57
C VAL A 907 4.86 -30.33 -36.16
N ARG A 908 4.43 -29.09 -35.97
CA ARG A 908 4.52 -28.36 -34.71
C ARG A 908 3.17 -28.39 -33.99
N SER A 909 3.15 -28.89 -32.75
CA SER A 909 1.97 -28.83 -31.89
C SER A 909 2.21 -27.89 -30.73
N HIS A 910 1.59 -26.70 -30.77
CA HIS A 910 1.61 -25.79 -29.62
C HIS A 910 0.85 -26.35 -28.42
N ASP A 911 -0.16 -27.20 -28.66
CA ASP A 911 -0.91 -27.89 -27.62
C ASP A 911 -0.02 -28.89 -26.88
N LEU A 912 0.61 -29.84 -27.60
CA LEU A 912 1.50 -30.85 -27.01
C LEU A 912 2.85 -30.27 -26.57
N GLY A 913 3.25 -29.12 -27.12
CA GLY A 913 4.49 -28.44 -26.80
C GLY A 913 5.73 -29.10 -27.44
N THR A 914 5.55 -29.81 -28.55
CA THR A 914 6.58 -30.54 -29.30
C THR A 914 6.49 -30.23 -30.79
N THR A 915 7.62 -30.38 -31.48
CA THR A 915 7.69 -30.45 -32.95
C THR A 915 8.13 -31.85 -33.31
N HIS A 916 7.47 -32.49 -34.27
CA HIS A 916 7.90 -33.77 -34.81
C HIS A 916 8.33 -33.63 -36.26
N VAL A 917 9.47 -34.22 -36.62
CA VAL A 917 9.88 -34.32 -38.02
C VAL A 917 9.17 -35.52 -38.63
N VAL A 918 8.22 -35.25 -39.53
CA VAL A 918 7.42 -36.26 -40.22
C VAL A 918 7.85 -36.35 -41.69
N MET A 919 8.07 -37.57 -42.16
CA MET A 919 8.40 -37.85 -43.55
C MET A 919 7.12 -38.06 -44.36
N THR A 920 6.89 -37.21 -45.35
CA THR A 920 5.69 -37.22 -46.19
C THR A 920 6.04 -37.29 -47.68
N PRO A 921 5.21 -37.90 -48.54
CA PRO A 921 5.42 -37.85 -50.00
C PRO A 921 5.44 -36.41 -50.55
N LEU A 922 6.17 -36.17 -51.65
CA LEU A 922 6.38 -34.82 -52.22
C LEU A 922 5.11 -34.10 -52.71
N HIS A 923 4.04 -34.85 -53.04
CA HIS A 923 2.78 -34.32 -53.56
C HIS A 923 1.61 -35.04 -52.89
N LEU A 924 0.81 -34.30 -52.11
CA LEU A 924 -0.30 -34.82 -51.32
C LEU A 924 -1.51 -33.89 -51.44
N THR A 925 -2.71 -34.47 -51.35
CA THR A 925 -3.94 -33.72 -51.04
C THR A 925 -3.97 -33.40 -49.54
N GLY A 926 -4.78 -32.42 -49.12
CA GLY A 926 -4.97 -32.11 -47.69
C GLY A 926 -5.34 -33.34 -46.85
N THR A 927 -6.29 -34.15 -47.37
CA THR A 927 -6.66 -35.44 -46.76
C THR A 927 -5.48 -36.41 -46.62
N ALA A 928 -4.61 -36.50 -47.64
CA ALA A 928 -3.47 -37.42 -47.63
C ALA A 928 -2.36 -36.95 -46.67
N LEU A 929 -2.15 -35.63 -46.56
CA LEU A 929 -1.25 -35.03 -45.57
C LEU A 929 -1.75 -35.28 -44.14
N TYR A 930 -3.05 -35.06 -43.89
CA TYR A 930 -3.67 -35.35 -42.60
C TYR A 930 -3.43 -36.80 -42.17
N ARG A 931 -3.71 -37.77 -43.06
CA ARG A 931 -3.46 -39.19 -42.78
C ARG A 931 -1.99 -39.49 -42.52
N ALA A 932 -1.09 -38.95 -43.33
CA ALA A 932 0.35 -39.17 -43.14
C ALA A 932 0.84 -38.66 -41.77
N VAL A 933 0.40 -37.49 -41.34
CA VAL A 933 0.74 -36.92 -40.02
C VAL A 933 0.08 -37.74 -38.91
N PHE A 934 -1.20 -38.09 -39.06
CA PHE A 934 -1.96 -38.86 -38.09
C PHE A 934 -1.33 -40.22 -37.81
N ASP A 935 -0.97 -40.95 -38.88
CA ASP A 935 -0.36 -42.28 -38.79
C ASP A 935 1.08 -42.20 -38.26
N ALA A 936 1.86 -41.23 -38.73
CA ALA A 936 3.26 -41.08 -38.32
C ALA A 936 3.38 -40.76 -36.82
N LEU A 937 2.46 -39.95 -36.29
CA LEU A 937 2.43 -39.54 -34.88
C LEU A 937 1.59 -40.46 -33.98
N GLN A 938 0.92 -41.47 -34.54
CA GLN A 938 -0.04 -42.31 -33.81
C GLN A 938 -1.01 -41.48 -32.95
N LEU A 939 -1.69 -40.53 -33.58
CA LEU A 939 -2.59 -39.64 -32.87
C LEU A 939 -3.80 -40.43 -32.30
N PRO A 940 -4.07 -40.38 -30.99
CA PRO A 940 -5.19 -41.09 -30.39
C PRO A 940 -6.53 -40.45 -30.78
N THR A 941 -7.57 -41.23 -31.07
CA THR A 941 -8.93 -40.68 -31.25
C THR A 941 -9.71 -40.63 -29.94
N GLU A 942 -9.37 -41.47 -28.97
CA GLU A 942 -10.05 -41.57 -27.69
C GLU A 942 -9.12 -42.09 -26.59
N GLN A 943 -9.32 -41.64 -25.35
CA GLN A 943 -8.66 -42.18 -24.15
C GLN A 943 -9.66 -42.22 -22.99
N ALA A 944 -9.89 -43.41 -22.45
CA ALA A 944 -10.79 -43.63 -21.31
C ALA A 944 -10.03 -44.12 -20.06
N THR A 945 -10.71 -44.01 -18.91
CA THR A 945 -10.32 -44.67 -17.65
C THR A 945 -10.49 -46.19 -17.76
N PHE A 946 -9.90 -46.95 -16.83
CA PHE A 946 -9.90 -48.42 -16.84
C PHE A 946 -11.32 -49.03 -16.89
N ASP A 947 -12.31 -48.34 -16.33
CA ASP A 947 -13.72 -48.77 -16.33
C ASP A 947 -14.48 -48.38 -17.62
N GLY A 948 -13.86 -47.63 -18.54
CA GLY A 948 -14.46 -47.19 -19.80
C GLY A 948 -15.61 -46.19 -19.65
N THR A 949 -15.95 -45.77 -18.43
CA THR A 949 -17.13 -44.93 -18.16
C THR A 949 -16.87 -43.44 -18.37
N VAL A 950 -15.59 -43.05 -18.30
CA VAL A 950 -15.15 -41.66 -18.35
C VAL A 950 -13.93 -41.54 -19.27
N GLY A 951 -13.92 -40.55 -20.15
CA GLY A 951 -12.83 -40.41 -21.10
C GLY A 951 -12.81 -39.09 -21.87
N MET A 952 -11.91 -39.04 -22.85
CA MET A 952 -11.69 -37.92 -23.75
C MET A 952 -11.66 -38.40 -25.18
N ARG A 953 -12.30 -37.66 -26.08
CA ARG A 953 -12.20 -37.81 -27.53
C ARG A 953 -11.34 -36.68 -28.09
N PHE A 954 -10.53 -37.01 -29.08
CA PHE A 954 -9.60 -36.07 -29.70
C PHE A 954 -9.92 -35.91 -31.19
N SER A 955 -9.83 -34.68 -31.67
CA SER A 955 -9.84 -34.36 -33.11
C SER A 955 -8.73 -33.37 -33.44
N TYR A 956 -8.30 -33.37 -34.69
CA TYR A 956 -7.09 -32.68 -35.13
C TYR A 956 -7.37 -31.79 -36.33
N GLU A 957 -6.73 -30.63 -36.36
CA GLU A 957 -6.78 -29.71 -37.50
C GLU A 957 -5.36 -29.30 -37.87
N LEU A 958 -5.04 -29.32 -39.16
CA LEU A 958 -3.74 -28.92 -39.69
C LEU A 958 -3.81 -27.49 -40.25
N TYR A 959 -2.74 -26.73 -40.02
CA TYR A 959 -2.61 -25.36 -40.48
C TYR A 959 -1.27 -25.14 -41.17
N GLN A 960 -1.25 -24.27 -42.17
CA GLN A 960 -0.05 -23.75 -42.78
C GLN A 960 -0.13 -22.22 -42.80
N GLN A 961 0.89 -21.54 -42.27
CA GLN A 961 0.90 -20.06 -42.17
C GLN A 961 -0.34 -19.46 -41.46
N ASN A 962 -0.88 -20.17 -40.45
CA ASN A 962 -2.13 -19.85 -39.71
C ASN A 962 -3.45 -20.00 -40.51
N GLU A 963 -3.42 -20.50 -41.74
CA GLU A 963 -4.64 -20.86 -42.49
C GLU A 963 -4.89 -22.38 -42.38
N PRO A 964 -6.15 -22.82 -42.19
CA PRO A 964 -6.47 -24.24 -42.12
C PRO A 964 -6.26 -24.90 -43.49
N ILE A 965 -5.67 -26.10 -43.52
CA ILE A 965 -5.50 -26.89 -44.75
C ILE A 965 -6.82 -27.64 -45.02
N PRO A 966 -7.57 -27.34 -46.10
CA PRO A 966 -8.84 -28.01 -46.40
C PRO A 966 -8.65 -29.47 -46.82
N ASP A 967 -9.58 -30.35 -46.45
CA ASP A 967 -9.56 -31.77 -46.82
C ASP A 967 -9.62 -31.98 -48.35
N ASP A 968 -10.30 -31.08 -49.06
CA ASP A 968 -10.60 -31.12 -50.50
C ASP A 968 -9.55 -30.45 -51.40
N GLU A 969 -8.45 -29.95 -50.82
CA GLU A 969 -7.38 -29.33 -51.60
C GLU A 969 -6.64 -30.35 -52.47
N SER A 970 -6.67 -30.14 -53.80
CA SER A 970 -6.14 -31.06 -54.81
C SER A 970 -4.62 -31.25 -54.74
N THR A 971 -3.88 -30.24 -54.24
CA THR A 971 -2.42 -30.30 -54.09
C THR A 971 -1.96 -29.31 -53.02
N VAL A 972 -1.32 -29.82 -51.96
CA VAL A 972 -0.69 -28.98 -50.92
C VAL A 972 0.77 -28.72 -51.29
N GLU A 973 1.12 -27.49 -51.62
CA GLU A 973 2.52 -27.08 -51.80
C GLU A 973 3.19 -26.83 -50.44
N LEU A 974 4.06 -27.75 -50.03
CA LEU A 974 4.85 -27.66 -48.81
C LEU A 974 6.03 -26.68 -48.97
N ALA A 975 5.80 -25.50 -49.55
CA ALA A 975 6.81 -24.46 -49.75
C ALA A 975 7.33 -23.85 -48.44
N SER A 976 6.67 -24.13 -47.32
CA SER A 976 7.16 -23.85 -45.96
C SER A 976 7.34 -25.16 -45.19
N ASP A 977 8.55 -25.39 -44.67
CA ASP A 977 8.97 -26.62 -43.97
C ASP A 977 8.19 -26.93 -42.66
N VAL A 978 7.16 -26.16 -42.31
CA VAL A 978 6.43 -26.23 -41.03
C VAL A 978 4.92 -26.32 -41.26
N VAL A 979 4.30 -27.31 -40.62
CA VAL A 979 2.85 -27.53 -40.52
C VAL A 979 2.46 -27.48 -39.04
N ASP A 980 1.45 -26.70 -38.69
CA ASP A 980 0.94 -26.63 -37.32
C ASP A 980 -0.22 -27.60 -37.12
N ILE A 981 -0.27 -28.29 -35.97
CA ILE A 981 -1.38 -29.18 -35.59
C ILE A 981 -2.03 -28.70 -34.29
N ALA A 982 -3.35 -28.50 -34.34
CA ALA A 982 -4.18 -28.21 -33.16
C ALA A 982 -4.90 -29.47 -32.68
N VAL A 983 -4.97 -29.65 -31.37
CA VAL A 983 -5.67 -30.76 -30.71
C VAL A 983 -6.94 -30.24 -30.06
N ARG A 984 -8.10 -30.71 -30.54
CA ARG A 984 -9.40 -30.47 -29.91
C ARG A 984 -9.74 -31.64 -28.99
N VAL A 985 -10.29 -31.33 -27.82
CA VAL A 985 -10.58 -32.31 -26.77
C VAL A 985 -12.04 -32.19 -26.35
N GLU A 986 -12.75 -33.30 -26.34
CA GLU A 986 -14.12 -33.42 -25.85
C GLU A 986 -14.18 -34.49 -24.74
N SER A 987 -14.63 -34.14 -23.54
CA SER A 987 -14.79 -35.12 -22.44
C SER A 987 -16.14 -35.83 -22.49
N PHE A 988 -16.18 -37.12 -22.10
CA PHE A 988 -17.42 -37.88 -21.92
C PHE A 988 -17.44 -38.62 -20.57
N GLY A 989 -18.64 -38.79 -19.98
CA GLY A 989 -18.87 -39.54 -18.74
C GLY A 989 -20.13 -39.10 -17.99
N SER A 990 -20.83 -40.01 -17.32
CA SER A 990 -22.11 -39.72 -16.64
C SER A 990 -21.91 -39.19 -15.22
N SER A 991 -22.44 -38.00 -14.93
CA SER A 991 -22.70 -37.59 -13.55
C SER A 991 -23.81 -38.47 -12.98
N SER A 992 -23.52 -39.21 -11.91
CA SER A 992 -24.56 -39.87 -11.12
C SER A 992 -24.47 -39.41 -9.68
N GLY A 993 -25.39 -38.54 -9.26
CA GLY A 993 -25.62 -38.26 -7.83
C GLY A 993 -26.12 -36.88 -7.40
N ARG A 994 -27.30 -36.46 -7.88
CA ARG A 994 -28.21 -35.42 -7.32
C ARG A 994 -27.74 -33.96 -7.24
N GLY A 995 -28.47 -33.12 -7.98
CA GLY A 995 -28.65 -31.69 -7.72
C GLY A 995 -28.27 -30.84 -8.93
N GLU A 996 -29.17 -29.96 -9.34
CA GLU A 996 -29.04 -29.06 -10.49
C GLU A 996 -27.74 -28.24 -10.48
N ASP A 997 -26.74 -28.65 -11.26
CA ASP A 997 -25.71 -27.81 -11.85
C ASP A 997 -25.05 -28.60 -13.00
N VAL A 998 -25.46 -28.30 -14.23
CA VAL A 998 -24.86 -28.88 -15.44
C VAL A 998 -23.64 -28.05 -15.80
N ASP A 999 -22.46 -28.65 -15.65
CA ASP A 999 -21.17 -28.41 -16.34
C ASP A 999 -19.95 -28.44 -15.38
N GLU A 1000 -19.87 -29.43 -14.49
CA GLU A 1000 -18.60 -29.81 -13.84
C GLU A 1000 -17.91 -30.88 -14.69
N GLY A 1001 -17.06 -30.44 -15.61
CA GLY A 1001 -16.14 -31.31 -16.35
C GLY A 1001 -15.16 -32.04 -15.42
N LEU A 1002 -14.50 -33.07 -15.96
CA LEU A 1002 -13.52 -33.92 -15.29
C LEU A 1002 -12.57 -33.16 -14.34
N GLU A 1003 -12.27 -33.74 -13.16
CA GLU A 1003 -11.27 -33.17 -12.25
C GLU A 1003 -9.92 -32.93 -12.96
N VAL A 1004 -9.26 -31.82 -12.65
CA VAL A 1004 -8.02 -31.37 -13.34
C VAL A 1004 -6.92 -32.45 -13.33
N ASP A 1005 -6.83 -33.24 -12.27
CA ASP A 1005 -5.84 -34.31 -12.15
C ASP A 1005 -6.23 -35.57 -12.97
N GLN A 1006 -7.52 -35.89 -13.07
CA GLN A 1006 -8.02 -36.96 -13.96
C GLN A 1006 -7.85 -36.60 -15.43
N GLN A 1007 -8.17 -35.34 -15.79
CA GLN A 1007 -7.91 -34.81 -17.13
C GLN A 1007 -6.42 -34.89 -17.47
N ARG A 1008 -5.55 -34.58 -16.51
CA ARG A 1008 -4.10 -34.68 -16.66
C ARG A 1008 -3.65 -36.12 -16.88
N MET A 1009 -4.18 -37.08 -16.11
CA MET A 1009 -3.85 -38.49 -16.27
C MET A 1009 -4.26 -39.03 -17.64
N LEU A 1010 -5.47 -38.70 -18.11
CA LEU A 1010 -5.96 -39.12 -19.42
C LEU A 1010 -5.17 -38.48 -20.56
N LEU A 1011 -4.87 -37.17 -20.49
CA LEU A 1011 -4.03 -36.51 -21.51
C LEU A 1011 -2.61 -37.06 -21.55
N VAL A 1012 -2.00 -37.31 -20.38
CA VAL A 1012 -0.66 -37.92 -20.32
C VAL A 1012 -0.70 -39.34 -20.85
N ALA A 1013 -1.71 -40.14 -20.51
CA ALA A 1013 -1.85 -41.49 -21.05
C ALA A 1013 -2.01 -41.50 -22.57
N ALA A 1014 -2.83 -40.59 -23.11
CA ALA A 1014 -3.12 -40.50 -24.54
C ALA A 1014 -1.91 -40.09 -25.38
N PHE A 1015 -1.10 -39.14 -24.90
CA PHE A 1015 -0.02 -38.53 -25.68
C PHE A 1015 1.38 -38.83 -25.15
N ARG A 1016 1.54 -39.76 -24.20
CA ARG A 1016 2.84 -40.08 -23.58
C ARG A 1016 3.91 -40.36 -24.62
N HIS A 1017 3.55 -41.03 -25.71
CA HIS A 1017 4.43 -41.43 -26.82
C HIS A 1017 4.81 -40.28 -27.77
N LEU A 1018 4.25 -39.06 -27.57
CA LEU A 1018 4.62 -37.83 -28.28
C LEU A 1018 5.32 -36.80 -27.41
N LEU A 1019 5.27 -36.96 -26.08
CA LEU A 1019 5.93 -36.09 -25.11
C LEU A 1019 7.33 -36.61 -24.73
N PRO A 1020 8.30 -35.73 -24.42
CA PRO A 1020 9.65 -36.12 -23.99
C PRO A 1020 9.68 -37.11 -22.83
#